data_AF-A0A1M5TX63-F1
#
_entry.id   AF-A0A1M5TX63-F1
#
_cell.length_a   1.000
_cell.length_b   1.000
_cell.length_c   1.000
_cell.angle_alpha   90.00
_cell.angle_beta   90.00
_cell.angle_gamma   90.00
#
_symmetry.space_group_name_H-M   'P 1'
#
loop_
_entity.id
_entity.type
_entity.pdbx_description
1 polymer ?
#
loop_
_entity_poly.entity_id
_entity_poly.type
_entity_poly.pdbx_seq_one_letter_code
_entity_poly.pdbx_strand_id
1 'polypeptide(L)'
;MVVKRRNFLTHFILIVLIILILFPIVWVVSTSLRRDNAAFSTKLFSSRLSIQNYKDLLFPEQNVLRLLKDIESITTNSSPYTEKTYDALIAKFNKDIERLKNYSIETRSLIEKSDEKYEAIQQFIMDNSDELVSNLVNNAKLMKEKSKETVPQERELYIAINVLLKESKVKERDIKKYFDMNKVESYYKEWESLYSDLINNIEKKKESIKSLEAQINSLKKSLDVYQREYTRISGIIKESIFPRFLSFEDTLIVALDILNNFDNSVKALVTETNEMEEFEKIRNYLQELATLKFTDEFSEFSKKIQKLNNLADEILEKWKNYPGKSTSRYADFLSTIRLFNLKASKQLKESVGLLVNFSGIVDKYVELSNLLESVNMELVKSKSELSELTAEYDSKLKELQPAEKYVFSVILSDKIDSFINKVKKYKLPKDINKAYLAIRILRTNLNNYLSYVDDDTERKELRSYLRSMDWVETYKNFKKRYETFSKDMKAFLDEFDKHVSNIEEIGPNAIRSAKNGLKIRISALAQLFPKIQSDYPARIGSNLSLSSKGSTDLIDLLPLKGANSELKIIDQSLFRIDQIWKEKTEHHLIRWIINSVIVAGLVAIITTLVNALAAYPFSRMRFRGRRYGIMSLLLIQMFPAIMYMVALYGFLSFLGRYIPVLGLNTLGGLIFVYLGGIAFNMYLIKGFYDTIPSSLEEAAMIDGATRWQTFWRIVLPLASPILAVVVILSFMGTFNEFVLARIILQDVEKYTYAVGLWTFSTGPYETEWGLFSAAALIGMAPMVILFLSMQKYLVGGLTKGSVKG
;
A
#
# COMPACT_ATOMS: atom_id res chain seq x y z
N MET A 1 19.04 -16.52 55.97
CA MET A 1 19.51 -17.37 54.85
C MET A 1 18.62 -17.07 53.63
N VAL A 2 19.08 -16.22 52.70
CA VAL A 2 18.27 -15.86 51.51
C VAL A 2 18.44 -16.97 50.48
N VAL A 3 17.41 -17.79 50.31
CA VAL A 3 17.37 -18.87 49.31
C VAL A 3 17.35 -18.22 47.92
N LYS A 4 18.48 -18.25 47.20
CA LYS A 4 18.55 -17.92 45.78
C LYS A 4 17.70 -18.94 45.00
N ARG A 5 16.42 -18.67 44.77
CA ARG A 5 15.65 -19.36 43.74
C ARG A 5 16.29 -19.02 42.38
N ARG A 6 16.85 -20.02 41.69
CA ARG A 6 17.31 -19.88 40.31
C ARG A 6 16.07 -19.66 39.44
N ASN A 7 15.76 -18.40 39.14
CA ASN A 7 14.65 -18.01 38.27
C ASN A 7 14.99 -18.28 36.79
N PHE A 8 15.24 -19.54 36.44
CA PHE A 8 15.62 -19.96 35.09
C PHE A 8 14.60 -19.48 34.05
N LEU A 9 13.31 -19.58 34.36
CA LEU A 9 12.22 -19.11 33.49
C LEU A 9 12.29 -17.60 33.23
N THR A 10 12.56 -16.79 34.25
CA THR A 10 12.72 -15.33 34.09
C THR A 10 13.92 -14.99 33.21
N HIS A 11 15.05 -15.68 33.39
CA HIS A 11 16.24 -15.46 32.55
C HIS A 11 15.97 -15.90 31.11
N PHE A 12 15.28 -17.02 30.91
CA PHE A 12 14.87 -17.48 29.58
C PHE A 12 13.96 -16.46 28.88
N ILE A 13 12.92 -15.96 29.57
CA ILE A 13 12.03 -14.92 29.04
C ILE A 13 12.81 -13.65 28.71
N LEU A 14 13.73 -13.22 29.58
CA LEU A 14 14.58 -12.05 29.33
C LEU A 14 15.48 -12.25 28.12
N ILE A 15 16.07 -13.44 27.93
CA ILE A 15 16.89 -13.75 26.74
C ILE A 15 16.03 -13.69 25.47
N VAL A 16 14.84 -14.28 25.48
CA VAL A 16 13.92 -14.24 24.33
C VAL A 16 13.52 -12.78 24.02
N LEU A 17 13.19 -11.99 25.04
CA LEU A 17 12.89 -10.57 24.89
C LEU A 17 14.08 -9.79 24.32
N ILE A 18 15.30 -10.05 24.80
CA ILE A 18 16.52 -9.42 24.28
C ILE A 18 16.70 -9.75 22.81
N ILE A 19 16.54 -11.02 22.41
CA ILE A 19 16.63 -11.42 21.00
C ILE A 19 15.58 -10.71 20.16
N LEU A 20 14.33 -10.64 20.64
CA LEU A 20 13.24 -9.97 19.92
C LEU A 20 13.49 -8.46 19.78
N ILE A 21 13.98 -7.80 20.83
CA ILE A 21 14.30 -6.36 20.84
C ILE A 21 15.52 -6.05 19.96
N LEU A 22 16.55 -6.91 19.95
CA LEU A 22 17.76 -6.68 19.18
C LEU A 22 17.64 -7.10 17.72
N PHE A 23 16.72 -8.00 17.37
CA PHE A 23 16.57 -8.51 16.01
C PHE A 23 16.38 -7.39 14.96
N PRO A 24 15.50 -6.38 15.15
CA PRO A 24 15.38 -5.26 14.23
C PRO A 24 16.69 -4.49 14.06
N ILE A 25 17.47 -4.31 15.13
CA ILE A 25 18.75 -3.60 15.07
C ILE A 25 19.77 -4.40 14.25
N VAL A 26 19.88 -5.71 14.51
CA VAL A 26 20.74 -6.61 13.73
C VAL A 26 20.33 -6.61 12.26
N TRP A 27 19.04 -6.61 11.98
CA TRP A 27 18.52 -6.55 10.62
C TRP A 27 18.84 -5.21 9.92
N VAL A 28 18.68 -4.07 10.60
CA VAL A 28 19.03 -2.74 10.04
C VAL A 28 20.54 -2.65 9.78
N VAL A 29 21.38 -3.10 10.72
CA VAL A 29 22.83 -3.11 10.56
C VAL A 29 23.24 -4.02 9.40
N SER A 30 22.71 -5.24 9.33
CA SER A 30 22.99 -6.15 8.22
C SER A 30 22.55 -5.55 6.87
N THR A 31 21.36 -4.96 6.81
CA THR A 31 20.80 -4.35 5.59
C THR A 31 21.58 -3.11 5.16
N SER A 32 22.08 -2.31 6.09
CA SER A 32 22.93 -1.15 5.77
C SER A 32 24.24 -1.52 5.08
N LEU A 33 24.76 -2.73 5.35
CA LEU A 33 25.99 -3.24 4.77
C LEU A 33 25.76 -4.06 3.49
N ARG A 34 24.51 -4.24 3.07
CA ARG A 34 24.17 -5.02 1.87
C ARG A 34 24.32 -4.18 0.61
N ARG A 35 24.81 -4.83 -0.46
CA ARG A 35 24.85 -4.23 -1.81
C ARG A 35 23.53 -4.33 -2.57
N ASP A 36 22.63 -5.22 -2.14
CA ASP A 36 21.35 -5.45 -2.80
C ASP A 36 20.21 -4.66 -2.13
N ASN A 37 19.26 -4.19 -2.95
CA ASN A 37 18.14 -3.37 -2.49
C ASN A 37 16.93 -4.17 -2.00
N ALA A 38 17.07 -5.48 -1.80
CA ALA A 38 15.94 -6.31 -1.39
C ALA A 38 15.60 -6.11 0.09
N ALA A 39 14.32 -5.82 0.37
CA ALA A 39 13.77 -5.69 1.72
C ALA A 39 14.09 -6.92 2.59
N PHE A 40 13.98 -8.12 2.02
CA PHE A 40 14.20 -9.37 2.74
C PHE A 40 15.30 -10.19 2.05
N SER A 41 16.22 -10.71 2.85
CA SER A 41 17.19 -11.70 2.41
C SER A 41 16.85 -13.05 3.03
N THR A 42 17.13 -14.11 2.30
CA THR A 42 17.05 -15.49 2.81
C THR A 42 18.10 -15.78 3.88
N LYS A 43 19.13 -14.92 4.00
CA LYS A 43 20.17 -15.01 5.03
C LYS A 43 20.15 -13.75 5.90
N LEU A 44 20.33 -13.92 7.21
CA LEU A 44 20.42 -12.80 8.15
C LEU A 44 21.62 -11.90 7.85
N PHE A 45 22.76 -12.50 7.45
CA PHE A 45 23.95 -11.80 6.96
C PHE A 45 24.18 -12.15 5.51
N SER A 46 24.24 -11.13 4.65
CA SER A 46 24.48 -11.32 3.22
C SER A 46 25.93 -11.73 2.97
N SER A 47 26.16 -12.53 1.93
CA SER A 47 27.50 -12.78 1.38
C SER A 47 28.09 -11.55 0.67
N ARG A 48 27.28 -10.50 0.43
CA ARG A 48 27.64 -9.25 -0.25
C ARG A 48 27.78 -8.05 0.70
N LEU A 49 28.63 -8.17 1.71
CA LEU A 49 28.90 -7.06 2.62
C LEU A 49 29.71 -5.94 1.94
N SER A 50 29.35 -4.69 2.21
CA SER A 50 29.93 -3.48 1.63
C SER A 50 29.64 -2.26 2.48
N ILE A 51 30.57 -1.30 2.55
CA ILE A 51 30.36 0.00 3.19
C ILE A 51 29.83 1.04 2.17
N GLN A 52 29.50 0.58 0.96
CA GLN A 52 29.19 1.46 -0.16
C GLN A 52 28.00 2.38 0.09
N ASN A 53 26.93 1.90 0.75
CA ASN A 53 25.79 2.74 1.10
C ASN A 53 26.21 3.95 1.95
N TYR A 54 27.13 3.76 2.90
CA TYR A 54 27.68 4.86 3.70
C TYR A 54 28.52 5.82 2.86
N LYS A 55 29.32 5.29 1.93
CA LYS A 55 30.13 6.11 1.02
C LYS A 55 29.24 6.95 0.10
N ASP A 56 28.19 6.36 -0.48
CA ASP A 56 27.24 7.07 -1.34
C ASP A 56 26.45 8.15 -0.58
N LEU A 57 26.18 7.95 0.72
CA LEU A 57 25.49 8.94 1.55
C LEU A 57 26.38 10.11 2.02
N LEU A 58 27.63 9.81 2.41
CA LEU A 58 28.55 10.80 2.99
C LEU A 58 29.39 11.51 1.93
N PHE A 59 29.78 10.79 0.88
CA PHE A 59 30.66 11.25 -0.19
C PHE A 59 30.09 10.80 -1.55
N PRO A 60 28.91 11.31 -1.94
CA PRO A 60 28.25 10.90 -3.18
C PRO A 60 29.15 11.16 -4.38
N GLU A 61 29.48 10.08 -5.09
CA GLU A 61 30.21 10.17 -6.33
C GLU A 61 29.27 10.62 -7.46
N GLN A 62 29.68 11.62 -8.25
CA GLN A 62 28.89 12.08 -9.39
C GLN A 62 28.87 10.99 -10.46
N ASN A 63 27.68 10.45 -10.76
CA ASN A 63 27.48 9.51 -11.85
C ASN A 63 27.46 10.23 -13.21
N VAL A 64 27.46 9.46 -14.29
CA VAL A 64 27.46 9.98 -15.67
C VAL A 64 26.30 10.95 -15.90
N LEU A 65 25.08 10.59 -15.51
CA LEU A 65 23.90 11.42 -15.74
C LEU A 65 23.99 12.76 -14.99
N ARG A 66 24.56 12.79 -13.78
CA ARG A 66 24.75 14.05 -13.04
C ARG A 66 25.77 14.95 -13.74
N LEU A 67 26.87 14.39 -14.22
CA LEU A 67 27.88 15.15 -14.97
C LEU A 67 27.29 15.75 -16.25
N LEU A 68 26.42 15.01 -16.95
CA LEU A 68 25.73 15.55 -18.13
C LEU A 68 24.77 16.69 -17.77
N LYS A 69 24.02 16.59 -16.66
CA LYS A 69 23.17 17.68 -16.15
C LYS A 69 23.99 18.91 -15.77
N ASP A 70 25.17 18.73 -15.16
CA ASP A 70 26.12 19.82 -14.87
C ASP A 70 26.60 20.47 -16.18
N ILE A 71 27.03 19.68 -17.17
CA ILE A 71 27.49 20.16 -18.47
C ILE A 71 26.38 20.94 -19.21
N GLU A 72 25.14 20.45 -19.20
CA GLU A 72 23.99 21.16 -19.78
C GLU A 72 23.76 22.52 -19.08
N SER A 73 23.80 22.53 -17.75
CA SER A 73 23.61 23.74 -16.96
C SER A 73 24.73 24.76 -17.21
N ILE A 74 25.97 24.29 -17.34
CA ILE A 74 27.16 25.12 -17.65
C ILE A 74 27.05 25.71 -19.06
N THR A 75 26.77 24.88 -20.06
CA THR A 75 26.69 25.28 -21.48
C THR A 75 25.47 26.14 -21.80
N THR A 76 24.43 26.12 -20.96
CA THR A 76 23.24 26.98 -21.08
C THR A 76 23.23 28.16 -20.11
N ASN A 77 24.27 28.31 -19.27
CA ASN A 77 24.38 29.31 -18.21
C ASN A 77 23.13 29.34 -17.30
N SER A 78 22.71 28.16 -16.84
CA SER A 78 21.56 27.95 -15.96
C SER A 78 21.98 27.71 -14.51
N SER A 79 21.07 27.90 -13.55
CA SER A 79 21.34 27.69 -12.12
C SER A 79 21.82 26.24 -11.87
N PRO A 80 22.81 25.99 -10.98
CA PRO A 80 23.47 26.91 -10.03
C PRO A 80 24.70 27.66 -10.58
N TYR A 81 24.93 27.63 -11.90
CA TYR A 81 26.18 28.11 -12.51
C TYR A 81 26.10 29.54 -13.08
N THR A 82 24.93 30.18 -12.98
CA THR A 82 24.63 31.52 -13.49
C THR A 82 25.63 32.60 -13.05
N GLU A 83 26.02 32.58 -11.77
CA GLU A 83 26.89 33.61 -11.16
C GLU A 83 28.40 33.36 -11.35
N LYS A 84 28.80 32.21 -11.90
CA LYS A 84 30.22 31.84 -12.06
C LYS A 84 30.87 32.56 -13.25
N THR A 85 32.17 32.85 -13.17
CA THR A 85 32.96 33.47 -14.25
C THR A 85 33.15 32.50 -15.42
N TYR A 86 33.46 33.03 -16.62
CA TYR A 86 33.72 32.20 -17.80
C TYR A 86 34.84 31.17 -17.57
N ASP A 87 35.98 31.61 -17.01
CA ASP A 87 37.12 30.72 -16.75
C ASP A 87 36.77 29.61 -15.75
N ALA A 88 35.98 29.93 -14.71
CA ALA A 88 35.51 28.94 -13.75
C ALA A 88 34.58 27.90 -14.40
N LEU A 89 33.73 28.32 -15.34
CA LEU A 89 32.86 27.42 -16.10
C LEU A 89 33.64 26.52 -17.04
N ILE A 90 34.63 27.05 -17.77
CA ILE A 90 35.50 26.26 -18.65
C ILE A 90 36.29 25.22 -17.84
N ALA A 91 36.87 25.63 -16.71
CA ALA A 91 37.61 24.71 -15.84
C ALA A 91 36.71 23.57 -15.30
N LYS A 92 35.48 23.89 -14.86
CA LYS A 92 34.51 22.87 -14.42
C LYS A 92 34.07 21.97 -15.57
N PHE A 93 33.77 22.53 -16.73
CA PHE A 93 33.38 21.79 -17.93
C PHE A 93 34.45 20.78 -18.35
N ASN A 94 35.71 21.22 -18.47
CA ASN A 94 36.83 20.34 -18.83
C ASN A 94 37.02 19.21 -17.82
N LYS A 95 36.91 19.52 -16.52
CA LYS A 95 36.96 18.51 -15.45
C LYS A 95 35.84 17.48 -15.55
N ASP A 96 34.63 17.91 -15.89
CA ASP A 96 33.48 17.01 -16.05
C ASP A 96 33.64 16.11 -17.28
N ILE A 97 34.12 16.66 -18.40
CA ILE A 97 34.45 15.90 -19.62
C ILE A 97 35.53 14.87 -19.35
N GLU A 98 36.62 15.25 -18.68
CA GLU A 98 37.69 14.33 -18.31
C GLU A 98 37.16 13.19 -17.44
N ARG A 99 36.26 13.51 -16.51
CA ARG A 99 35.62 12.50 -15.65
C ARG A 99 34.71 11.56 -16.43
N LEU A 100 33.94 12.05 -17.41
CA LEU A 100 33.15 11.21 -18.31
C LEU A 100 34.03 10.24 -19.12
N LYS A 101 35.16 10.72 -19.65
CA LYS A 101 36.14 9.89 -20.35
C LYS A 101 36.73 8.82 -19.42
N ASN A 102 37.12 9.20 -18.21
CA ASN A 102 37.64 8.27 -17.21
C ASN A 102 36.61 7.20 -16.84
N TYR A 103 35.31 7.53 -16.76
CA TYR A 103 34.26 6.54 -16.54
C TYR A 103 34.09 5.55 -17.69
N SER A 104 34.23 6.00 -18.94
CA SER A 104 34.26 5.09 -20.09
C SER A 104 35.44 4.13 -20.01
N ILE A 105 36.65 4.65 -19.75
CA ILE A 105 37.88 3.84 -19.61
C ILE A 105 37.77 2.84 -18.45
N GLU A 106 37.32 3.30 -17.27
CA GLU A 106 37.11 2.45 -16.10
C GLU A 106 36.11 1.33 -16.42
N THR A 107 35.00 1.67 -17.08
CA THR A 107 33.98 0.69 -17.47
C THR A 107 34.54 -0.36 -18.43
N ARG A 108 35.34 0.03 -19.43
CA ARG A 108 36.00 -0.92 -20.36
C ARG A 108 36.91 -1.89 -19.62
N SER A 109 37.76 -1.39 -18.72
CA SER A 109 38.64 -2.22 -17.89
C SER A 109 37.86 -3.21 -17.02
N LEU A 110 36.74 -2.78 -16.43
CA LEU A 110 35.87 -3.64 -15.63
C LEU A 110 35.19 -4.73 -16.46
N ILE A 111 34.79 -4.43 -17.70
CA ILE A 111 34.22 -5.41 -18.63
C ILE A 111 35.29 -6.41 -19.06
N GLU A 112 36.48 -5.96 -19.45
CA GLU A 112 37.59 -6.85 -19.84
C GLU A 112 37.94 -7.83 -18.72
N LYS A 113 38.08 -7.32 -17.49
CA LYS A 113 38.29 -8.14 -16.30
C LYS A 113 37.16 -9.13 -16.08
N SER A 114 35.91 -8.72 -16.30
CA SER A 114 34.74 -9.58 -16.12
C SER A 114 34.67 -10.66 -17.20
N ASP A 115 35.02 -10.33 -18.45
CA ASP A 115 35.05 -11.26 -19.57
C ASP A 115 36.13 -12.34 -19.35
N GLU A 116 37.31 -11.96 -18.87
CA GLU A 116 38.36 -12.91 -18.49
C GLU A 116 37.85 -13.92 -17.44
N LYS A 117 37.16 -13.44 -16.40
CA LYS A 117 36.61 -14.32 -15.35
C LYS A 117 35.41 -15.12 -15.84
N TYR A 118 34.62 -14.58 -16.75
CA TYR A 118 33.51 -15.28 -17.38
C TYR A 118 34.01 -16.47 -18.21
N GLU A 119 35.06 -16.28 -19.02
CA GLU A 119 35.70 -17.37 -19.76
C GLU A 119 36.31 -18.42 -18.83
N ALA A 120 36.94 -18.00 -17.72
CA ALA A 120 37.43 -18.93 -16.70
C ALA A 120 36.30 -19.78 -16.08
N ILE A 121 35.12 -19.20 -15.84
CA ILE A 121 33.94 -19.95 -15.36
C ILE A 121 33.43 -20.92 -16.42
N GLN A 122 33.39 -20.52 -17.69
CA GLN A 122 33.00 -21.42 -18.77
C GLN A 122 33.95 -22.62 -18.87
N GLN A 123 35.26 -22.35 -18.83
CA GLN A 123 36.30 -23.37 -18.84
C GLN A 123 36.18 -24.29 -17.62
N PHE A 124 35.99 -23.73 -16.42
CA PHE A 124 35.77 -24.50 -15.20
C PHE A 124 34.57 -25.46 -15.30
N ILE A 125 33.44 -25.00 -15.85
CA ILE A 125 32.25 -25.86 -16.04
C ILE A 125 32.50 -26.92 -17.12
N MET A 126 33.32 -26.60 -18.12
CA MET A 126 33.70 -27.55 -19.17
C MET A 126 34.60 -28.66 -18.62
N ASP A 127 35.64 -28.29 -17.87
CA ASP A 127 36.61 -29.22 -17.26
C ASP A 127 35.93 -30.13 -16.24
N ASN A 128 34.95 -29.62 -15.49
CA ASN A 128 34.20 -30.37 -14.48
C ASN A 128 32.84 -30.88 -14.99
N SER A 129 32.62 -30.92 -16.31
CA SER A 129 31.33 -31.32 -16.90
C SER A 129 30.89 -32.70 -16.42
N ASP A 130 31.80 -33.66 -16.36
CA ASP A 130 31.46 -35.04 -16.01
C ASP A 130 31.06 -35.17 -14.52
N GLU A 131 31.72 -34.44 -13.63
CA GLU A 131 31.38 -34.39 -12.20
C GLU A 131 30.03 -33.69 -11.97
N LEU A 132 29.78 -32.56 -12.64
CA LEU A 132 28.51 -31.84 -12.55
C LEU A 132 27.34 -32.68 -13.08
N VAL A 133 27.53 -33.37 -14.21
CA VAL A 133 26.54 -34.31 -14.76
C VAL A 133 26.31 -35.49 -13.81
N SER A 134 27.38 -36.03 -13.21
CA SER A 134 27.28 -37.08 -12.20
C SER A 134 26.46 -36.62 -10.98
N ASN A 135 26.67 -35.39 -10.51
CA ASN A 135 25.90 -34.81 -9.41
C ASN A 135 24.40 -34.73 -9.73
N LEU A 136 24.03 -34.26 -10.93
CA LEU A 136 22.62 -34.22 -11.38
C LEU A 136 22.01 -35.64 -11.42
N VAL A 137 22.76 -36.60 -11.96
CA VAL A 137 22.33 -38.00 -12.06
C VAL A 137 22.17 -38.63 -10.66
N ASN A 138 23.08 -38.36 -9.73
CA ASN A 138 23.03 -38.92 -8.37
C ASN A 138 21.84 -38.36 -7.58
N ASN A 139 21.58 -37.05 -7.64
CA ASN A 139 20.39 -36.47 -7.03
C ASN A 139 19.09 -37.07 -7.61
N ALA A 140 19.04 -37.31 -8.93
CA ALA A 140 17.90 -37.97 -9.55
C ALA A 140 17.74 -39.43 -9.08
N LYS A 141 18.84 -40.18 -8.91
CA LYS A 141 18.79 -41.54 -8.34
C LYS A 141 18.27 -41.54 -6.90
N LEU A 142 18.72 -40.60 -6.07
CA LEU A 142 18.25 -40.44 -4.69
C LEU A 142 16.75 -40.10 -4.65
N MET A 143 16.27 -39.24 -5.55
CA MET A 143 14.83 -39.00 -5.70
C MET A 143 14.08 -40.29 -6.03
N LYS A 144 14.58 -41.07 -6.99
CA LYS A 144 13.93 -42.34 -7.39
C LYS A 144 13.91 -43.36 -6.26
N GLU A 145 14.96 -43.45 -5.46
CA GLU A 145 15.01 -44.33 -4.30
C GLU A 145 14.01 -43.90 -3.24
N LYS A 146 13.95 -42.60 -2.93
CA LYS A 146 13.05 -42.05 -1.91
C LYS A 146 11.58 -42.09 -2.33
N SER A 147 11.28 -41.94 -3.63
CA SER A 147 9.92 -41.96 -4.16
C SER A 147 9.38 -43.39 -4.41
N LYS A 148 10.07 -44.44 -3.94
CA LYS A 148 9.57 -45.81 -4.08
C LYS A 148 8.39 -46.03 -3.15
N GLU A 149 7.29 -46.46 -3.72
CA GLU A 149 6.08 -46.80 -2.98
C GLU A 149 5.90 -48.32 -2.97
N THR A 150 5.27 -48.83 -1.91
CA THR A 150 4.81 -50.22 -1.87
C THR A 150 3.65 -50.42 -2.84
N VAL A 151 3.61 -51.55 -3.53
CA VAL A 151 2.53 -51.88 -4.46
C VAL A 151 1.21 -51.99 -3.66
N PRO A 152 0.19 -51.17 -3.96
CA PRO A 152 -1.13 -51.26 -3.33
C PRO A 152 -1.86 -52.56 -3.72
N GLN A 153 -3.03 -52.80 -3.13
CA GLN A 153 -3.87 -53.91 -3.60
C GLN A 153 -4.28 -53.67 -5.06
N GLU A 154 -4.31 -54.74 -5.85
CA GLU A 154 -4.56 -54.67 -7.30
C GLU A 154 -5.87 -53.94 -7.61
N ARG A 155 -6.92 -54.23 -6.84
CA ARG A 155 -8.24 -53.59 -6.94
C ARG A 155 -8.15 -52.07 -6.76
N GLU A 156 -7.57 -51.61 -5.65
CA GLU A 156 -7.42 -50.19 -5.32
C GLU A 156 -6.59 -49.45 -6.37
N LEU A 157 -5.51 -50.09 -6.87
CA LEU A 157 -4.65 -49.55 -7.92
C LEU A 157 -5.41 -49.25 -9.21
N TYR A 158 -6.16 -50.22 -9.74
CA TYR A 158 -6.86 -50.05 -11.00
C TYR A 158 -8.05 -49.09 -10.90
N ILE A 159 -8.69 -49.00 -9.73
CA ILE A 159 -9.73 -47.99 -9.45
C ILE A 159 -9.10 -46.59 -9.43
N ALA A 160 -8.00 -46.40 -8.70
CA ALA A 160 -7.29 -45.12 -8.63
C ALA A 160 -6.85 -44.63 -10.02
N ILE A 161 -6.37 -45.53 -10.89
CA ILE A 161 -6.01 -45.19 -12.28
C ILE A 161 -7.22 -44.63 -13.05
N ASN A 162 -8.39 -45.25 -12.92
CA ASN A 162 -9.59 -44.78 -13.60
C ASN A 162 -10.01 -43.39 -13.08
N VAL A 163 -10.00 -43.19 -11.76
CA VAL A 163 -10.28 -41.89 -11.11
C VAL A 163 -9.36 -40.80 -11.67
N LEU A 164 -8.05 -41.04 -11.68
CA LEU A 164 -7.08 -40.07 -12.21
C LEU A 164 -7.29 -39.76 -13.69
N LEU A 165 -7.75 -40.72 -14.50
CA LEU A 165 -8.09 -40.53 -15.92
C LEU A 165 -9.36 -39.67 -16.08
N LYS A 166 -10.42 -39.96 -15.32
CA LYS A 166 -11.67 -39.17 -15.33
C LYS A 166 -11.42 -37.73 -14.88
N GLU A 167 -10.55 -37.52 -13.89
CA GLU A 167 -10.14 -36.19 -13.42
C GLU A 167 -9.12 -35.49 -14.34
N SER A 168 -8.71 -36.13 -15.45
CA SER A 168 -7.70 -35.61 -16.39
C SER A 168 -6.34 -35.29 -15.75
N LYS A 169 -6.04 -35.87 -14.58
CA LYS A 169 -4.76 -35.70 -13.88
C LYS A 169 -3.64 -36.49 -14.56
N VAL A 170 -4.02 -37.55 -15.28
CA VAL A 170 -3.14 -38.39 -16.10
C VAL A 170 -3.79 -38.62 -17.46
N LYS A 171 -2.99 -38.96 -18.46
CA LYS A 171 -3.49 -39.29 -19.81
C LYS A 171 -3.37 -40.79 -20.05
N GLU A 172 -4.37 -41.37 -20.70
CA GLU A 172 -4.40 -42.80 -21.01
C GLU A 172 -3.15 -43.27 -21.77
N ARG A 173 -2.69 -42.45 -22.74
CA ARG A 173 -1.46 -42.71 -23.51
C ARG A 173 -0.20 -42.85 -22.66
N ASP A 174 -0.18 -42.21 -21.49
CA ASP A 174 0.95 -42.17 -20.58
C ASP A 174 0.87 -43.32 -19.56
N ILE A 175 -0.33 -43.76 -19.21
CA ILE A 175 -0.60 -44.85 -18.25
C ILE A 175 -0.54 -46.25 -18.88
N LYS A 176 -1.04 -46.42 -20.10
CA LYS A 176 -1.09 -47.73 -20.80
C LYS A 176 0.27 -48.40 -21.02
N LYS A 177 1.36 -47.67 -20.78
CA LYS A 177 2.74 -48.17 -20.81
C LYS A 177 3.11 -49.00 -19.59
N TYR A 178 2.40 -48.80 -18.47
CA TYR A 178 2.75 -49.37 -17.18
C TYR A 178 1.66 -50.29 -16.61
N PHE A 179 0.40 -50.09 -17.02
CA PHE A 179 -0.76 -50.76 -16.44
C PHE A 179 -1.70 -51.33 -17.51
N ASP A 180 -2.39 -52.44 -17.18
CA ASP A 180 -3.34 -53.10 -18.07
C ASP A 180 -4.69 -52.37 -18.10
N MET A 181 -5.01 -51.74 -19.23
CA MET A 181 -6.23 -50.95 -19.40
C MET A 181 -7.52 -51.79 -19.34
N ASN A 182 -7.45 -53.10 -19.62
CA ASN A 182 -8.63 -53.97 -19.50
C ASN A 182 -9.06 -54.14 -18.04
N LYS A 183 -8.08 -54.16 -17.12
CA LYS A 183 -8.34 -54.25 -15.68
C LYS A 183 -8.86 -52.93 -15.10
N VAL A 184 -8.40 -51.79 -15.63
CA VAL A 184 -8.91 -50.45 -15.26
C VAL A 184 -10.42 -50.36 -15.46
N GLU A 185 -10.92 -50.82 -16.60
CA GLU A 185 -12.36 -50.80 -16.91
C GLU A 185 -13.14 -51.80 -16.05
N SER A 186 -12.60 -53.01 -15.85
CA SER A 186 -13.26 -54.07 -15.08
C SER A 186 -13.43 -53.71 -13.60
N TYR A 187 -12.35 -53.33 -12.92
CA TYR A 187 -12.40 -52.99 -11.49
C TYR A 187 -13.14 -51.68 -11.23
N TYR A 188 -13.10 -50.73 -12.17
CA TYR A 188 -13.88 -49.51 -12.04
C TYR A 188 -15.38 -49.77 -12.13
N LYS A 189 -15.85 -50.63 -13.05
CA LYS A 189 -17.28 -51.01 -13.11
C LYS A 189 -17.75 -51.69 -11.82
N GLU A 190 -16.91 -52.51 -11.21
CA GLU A 190 -17.19 -53.12 -9.92
C GLU A 190 -17.32 -52.07 -8.80
N TRP A 191 -16.41 -51.09 -8.77
CA TRP A 191 -16.44 -49.99 -7.80
C TRP A 191 -17.62 -49.04 -8.03
N GLU A 192 -17.88 -48.67 -9.28
CA GLU A 192 -19.02 -47.85 -9.70
C GLU A 192 -20.33 -48.54 -9.33
N SER A 193 -20.42 -49.87 -9.42
CA SER A 193 -21.59 -50.62 -8.94
C SER A 193 -21.79 -50.54 -7.42
N LEU A 194 -20.71 -50.47 -6.63
CA LEU A 194 -20.79 -50.37 -5.16
C LEU A 194 -21.18 -48.97 -4.68
N TYR A 195 -20.84 -47.93 -5.44
CA TYR A 195 -21.13 -46.54 -5.12
C TYR A 195 -22.16 -45.90 -6.07
N SER A 196 -22.85 -46.72 -6.87
CA SER A 196 -23.79 -46.29 -7.91
C SER A 196 -24.88 -45.37 -7.34
N ASP A 197 -25.41 -45.71 -6.17
CA ASP A 197 -26.44 -44.89 -5.51
C ASP A 197 -25.91 -43.50 -5.12
N LEU A 198 -24.69 -43.43 -4.58
CA LEU A 198 -24.04 -42.16 -4.20
C LEU A 198 -23.74 -41.30 -5.43
N ILE A 199 -23.19 -41.90 -6.50
CA ILE A 199 -22.88 -41.22 -7.76
C ILE A 199 -24.16 -40.70 -8.42
N ASN A 200 -25.20 -41.54 -8.53
CA ASN A 200 -26.49 -41.16 -9.09
C ASN A 200 -27.15 -40.02 -8.29
N ASN A 201 -27.04 -40.04 -6.96
CA ASN A 201 -27.56 -38.96 -6.11
C ASN A 201 -26.81 -37.64 -6.34
N ILE A 202 -25.47 -37.68 -6.47
CA ILE A 202 -24.66 -36.51 -6.82
C ILE A 202 -25.06 -35.94 -8.18
N GLU A 203 -25.23 -36.79 -9.20
CA GLU A 203 -25.63 -36.36 -10.54
C GLU A 203 -27.03 -35.75 -10.56
N LYS A 204 -28.03 -36.41 -9.96
CA LYS A 204 -29.39 -35.87 -9.80
C LYS A 204 -29.36 -34.51 -9.10
N LYS A 205 -28.51 -34.34 -8.08
CA LYS A 205 -28.38 -33.07 -7.35
C LYS A 205 -27.75 -31.97 -8.20
N LYS A 206 -26.72 -32.30 -9.00
CA LYS A 206 -26.12 -31.37 -9.97
C LYS A 206 -27.12 -30.93 -11.04
N GLU A 207 -27.93 -31.85 -11.57
CA GLU A 207 -28.99 -31.52 -12.54
C GLU A 207 -30.08 -30.63 -11.93
N SER A 208 -30.51 -30.93 -10.71
CA SER A 208 -31.46 -30.10 -9.96
C SER A 208 -30.92 -28.68 -9.74
N ILE A 209 -29.66 -28.54 -9.30
CA ILE A 209 -28.99 -27.25 -9.15
C ILE A 209 -28.95 -26.48 -10.48
N LYS A 210 -28.60 -27.14 -11.58
CA LYS A 210 -28.56 -26.52 -12.91
C LYS A 210 -29.94 -26.02 -13.35
N SER A 211 -31.00 -26.77 -13.05
CA SER A 211 -32.38 -26.35 -13.30
C SER A 211 -32.77 -25.14 -12.47
N LEU A 212 -32.48 -25.15 -11.16
CA LEU A 212 -32.75 -24.02 -10.25
C LEU A 212 -31.98 -22.75 -10.65
N GLU A 213 -30.72 -22.87 -11.05
CA GLU A 213 -29.91 -21.74 -11.56
C GLU A 213 -30.50 -21.17 -12.86
N ALA A 214 -31.01 -22.02 -13.76
CA ALA A 214 -31.71 -21.57 -14.96
C ALA A 214 -33.01 -20.82 -14.63
N GLN A 215 -33.79 -21.32 -13.66
CA GLN A 215 -35.00 -20.66 -13.18
C GLN A 215 -34.69 -19.30 -12.53
N ILE A 216 -33.67 -19.22 -11.66
CA ILE A 216 -33.21 -17.97 -11.06
C ILE A 216 -32.79 -16.96 -12.12
N ASN A 217 -32.04 -17.39 -13.14
CA ASN A 217 -31.62 -16.51 -14.23
C ASN A 217 -32.82 -15.98 -15.03
N SER A 218 -33.84 -16.81 -15.26
CA SER A 218 -35.10 -16.39 -15.89
C SER A 218 -35.83 -15.35 -15.02
N LEU A 219 -36.00 -15.63 -13.72
CA LEU A 219 -36.66 -14.74 -12.77
C LEU A 219 -35.94 -13.40 -12.63
N LYS A 220 -34.60 -13.40 -12.54
CA LYS A 220 -33.79 -12.16 -12.50
C LYS A 220 -33.98 -11.31 -13.75
N LYS A 221 -34.06 -11.91 -14.94
CA LYS A 221 -34.34 -11.17 -16.18
C LYS A 221 -35.72 -10.51 -16.15
N SER A 222 -36.74 -11.23 -15.68
CA SER A 222 -38.08 -10.67 -15.52
C SER A 222 -38.10 -9.55 -14.47
N LEU A 223 -37.45 -9.76 -13.32
CA LEU A 223 -37.37 -8.79 -12.23
C LEU A 223 -36.68 -7.49 -12.66
N ASP A 224 -35.62 -7.57 -13.47
CA ASP A 224 -34.91 -6.40 -14.00
C ASP A 224 -35.79 -5.51 -14.89
N VAL A 225 -36.71 -6.11 -15.67
CA VAL A 225 -37.68 -5.35 -16.46
C VAL A 225 -38.60 -4.53 -15.55
N TYR A 226 -39.17 -5.15 -14.52
CA TYR A 226 -40.06 -4.46 -13.59
C TYR A 226 -39.30 -3.48 -12.68
N GLN A 227 -38.05 -3.75 -12.32
CA GLN A 227 -37.21 -2.85 -11.54
C GLN A 227 -36.89 -1.56 -12.30
N ARG A 228 -36.59 -1.66 -13.60
CA ARG A 228 -36.34 -0.50 -14.46
C ARG A 228 -37.59 0.36 -14.61
N GLU A 229 -38.74 -0.27 -14.85
CA GLU A 229 -40.03 0.44 -14.91
C GLU A 229 -40.40 1.06 -13.57
N TYR A 230 -40.19 0.35 -12.45
CA TYR A 230 -40.37 0.88 -11.10
C TYR A 230 -39.52 2.13 -10.88
N THR A 231 -38.21 2.07 -11.18
CA THR A 231 -37.29 3.20 -10.98
C THR A 231 -37.67 4.38 -11.85
N ARG A 232 -38.01 4.13 -13.13
CA ARG A 232 -38.42 5.15 -14.10
C ARG A 232 -39.68 5.88 -13.62
N ILE A 233 -40.72 5.15 -13.23
CA ILE A 233 -42.00 5.75 -12.81
C ILE A 233 -41.87 6.37 -11.41
N SER A 234 -41.13 5.74 -10.49
CA SER A 234 -40.82 6.30 -9.17
C SER A 234 -40.14 7.67 -9.27
N GLY A 235 -39.17 7.82 -10.16
CA GLY A 235 -38.53 9.11 -10.45
C GLY A 235 -39.52 10.15 -10.96
N ILE A 236 -40.37 9.80 -11.93
CA ILE A 236 -41.43 10.69 -12.44
C ILE A 236 -42.38 11.12 -11.32
N ILE A 237 -42.76 10.20 -10.43
CA ILE A 237 -43.64 10.50 -9.29
C ILE A 237 -42.96 11.52 -8.36
N LYS A 238 -41.70 11.28 -7.97
CA LYS A 238 -41.00 12.16 -7.01
C LYS A 238 -40.67 13.53 -7.58
N GLU A 239 -40.22 13.60 -8.82
CA GLU A 239 -39.69 14.84 -9.41
C GLU A 239 -40.78 15.71 -10.05
N SER A 240 -41.84 15.09 -10.59
CA SER A 240 -42.83 15.80 -11.39
C SER A 240 -44.23 15.76 -10.78
N ILE A 241 -44.71 14.60 -10.34
CA ILE A 241 -46.09 14.45 -9.86
C ILE A 241 -46.22 15.00 -8.43
N PHE A 242 -45.35 14.60 -7.51
CA PHE A 242 -45.47 14.95 -6.09
C PHE A 242 -45.43 16.47 -5.83
N PRO A 243 -44.50 17.26 -6.40
CA PRO A 243 -44.49 18.71 -6.19
C PRO A 243 -45.75 19.41 -6.71
N ARG A 244 -46.36 18.90 -7.79
CA ARG A 244 -47.60 19.45 -8.34
C ARG A 244 -48.77 19.22 -7.38
N PHE A 245 -48.86 18.02 -6.80
CA PHE A 245 -49.87 17.71 -5.80
C PHE A 245 -49.73 18.60 -4.55
N LEU A 246 -48.51 18.93 -4.11
CA LEU A 246 -48.31 19.91 -3.03
C LEU A 246 -48.91 21.29 -3.39
N SER A 247 -48.67 21.78 -4.61
CA SER A 247 -49.23 23.06 -5.04
C SER A 247 -50.77 23.09 -5.13
N PHE A 248 -51.38 21.94 -5.42
CA PHE A 248 -52.83 21.76 -5.40
C PHE A 248 -53.37 21.87 -3.98
N GLU A 249 -52.66 21.32 -3.00
CA GLU A 249 -53.06 21.34 -1.59
C GLU A 249 -53.12 22.77 -1.08
N ASP A 250 -52.05 23.55 -1.32
CA ASP A 250 -51.99 24.96 -0.92
C ASP A 250 -53.12 25.78 -1.55
N THR A 251 -53.43 25.53 -2.83
CA THR A 251 -54.51 26.24 -3.53
C THR A 251 -55.89 25.92 -2.92
N LEU A 252 -56.14 24.66 -2.56
CA LEU A 252 -57.40 24.27 -1.91
C LEU A 252 -57.50 24.79 -0.48
N ILE A 253 -56.39 24.84 0.27
CA ILE A 253 -56.38 25.45 1.60
C ILE A 253 -56.77 26.93 1.52
N VAL A 254 -56.22 27.67 0.55
CA VAL A 254 -56.58 29.08 0.32
C VAL A 254 -58.05 29.20 -0.06
N ALA A 255 -58.55 28.36 -0.96
CA ALA A 255 -59.96 28.37 -1.35
C ALA A 255 -60.89 28.09 -0.14
N LEU A 256 -60.53 27.14 0.71
CA LEU A 256 -61.26 26.81 1.93
C LEU A 256 -61.22 27.93 2.97
N ASP A 257 -60.08 28.61 3.14
CA ASP A 257 -59.95 29.76 4.05
C ASP A 257 -60.82 30.94 3.60
N ILE A 258 -60.87 31.20 2.28
CA ILE A 258 -61.78 32.20 1.71
C ILE A 258 -63.25 31.84 2.01
N LEU A 259 -63.63 30.55 1.89
CA LEU A 259 -64.98 30.08 2.23
C LEU A 259 -65.30 30.13 3.73
N ASN A 260 -64.30 30.01 4.61
CA ASN A 260 -64.54 30.04 6.06
C ASN A 260 -64.74 31.47 6.58
N ASN A 261 -64.07 32.44 5.96
CA ASN A 261 -64.05 33.83 6.42
C ASN A 261 -65.12 34.66 5.70
N PHE A 262 -66.37 34.46 6.10
CA PHE A 262 -67.51 35.17 5.54
C PHE A 262 -67.47 36.67 5.83
N ASP A 263 -67.52 37.49 4.77
CA ASP A 263 -67.62 38.95 4.85
C ASP A 263 -68.67 39.47 3.86
N ASN A 264 -69.69 40.14 4.38
CA ASN A 264 -70.82 40.68 3.61
C ASN A 264 -70.69 42.19 3.34
N SER A 265 -69.56 42.81 3.70
CA SER A 265 -69.35 44.26 3.58
C SER A 265 -69.22 44.75 2.14
N VAL A 266 -68.73 43.91 1.22
CA VAL A 266 -68.50 44.26 -0.20
C VAL A 266 -69.27 43.31 -1.13
N LYS A 267 -70.21 43.86 -1.90
CA LYS A 267 -70.94 43.13 -2.95
C LYS A 267 -70.16 43.14 -4.26
N ALA A 268 -70.17 42.02 -4.98
CA ALA A 268 -69.53 41.88 -6.28
C ALA A 268 -70.49 41.24 -7.29
N LEU A 269 -70.31 41.57 -8.58
CA LEU A 269 -71.02 40.92 -9.68
C LEU A 269 -70.36 39.57 -9.94
N VAL A 270 -71.01 38.50 -9.51
CA VAL A 270 -70.55 37.12 -9.70
C VAL A 270 -71.36 36.49 -10.83
N THR A 271 -70.70 36.15 -11.93
CA THR A 271 -71.25 35.26 -12.95
C THR A 271 -70.86 33.83 -12.61
N GLU A 272 -71.81 32.95 -12.34
CA GLU A 272 -71.53 31.51 -12.16
C GLU A 272 -71.19 30.91 -13.53
N THR A 273 -69.94 30.53 -13.76
CA THR A 273 -69.40 30.03 -15.03
C THR A 273 -68.93 28.58 -14.90
N ASN A 274 -69.82 27.69 -14.43
CA ASN A 274 -69.64 26.22 -14.32
C ASN A 274 -68.37 25.74 -13.58
N GLU A 275 -67.65 26.59 -12.84
CA GLU A 275 -66.39 26.22 -12.18
C GLU A 275 -66.56 25.05 -11.20
N MET A 276 -67.66 25.04 -10.44
CA MET A 276 -67.88 24.02 -9.43
C MET A 276 -68.29 22.67 -10.02
N GLU A 277 -68.92 22.64 -11.20
CA GLU A 277 -69.18 21.40 -11.94
C GLU A 277 -67.87 20.76 -12.43
N GLU A 278 -66.91 21.57 -12.86
CA GLU A 278 -65.58 21.08 -13.24
C GLU A 278 -64.77 20.61 -12.01
N PHE A 279 -64.93 21.30 -10.87
CA PHE A 279 -64.32 20.90 -9.61
C PHE A 279 -64.83 19.54 -9.11
N GLU A 280 -66.14 19.26 -9.23
CA GLU A 280 -66.72 17.95 -8.90
C GLU A 280 -66.15 16.82 -9.78
N LYS A 281 -65.87 17.07 -11.07
CA LYS A 281 -65.20 16.10 -11.95
C LYS A 281 -63.76 15.83 -11.50
N ILE A 282 -63.03 16.87 -11.08
CA ILE A 282 -61.67 16.74 -10.56
C ILE A 282 -61.64 15.95 -9.25
N ARG A 283 -62.63 16.17 -8.38
CA ARG A 283 -62.78 15.43 -7.13
C ARG A 283 -62.92 13.93 -7.34
N ASN A 284 -63.58 13.47 -8.40
CA ASN A 284 -63.65 12.04 -8.71
C ASN A 284 -62.26 11.43 -9.02
N TYR A 285 -61.38 12.16 -9.71
CA TYR A 285 -59.99 11.71 -9.92
C TYR A 285 -59.21 11.65 -8.61
N LEU A 286 -59.41 12.61 -7.70
CA LEU A 286 -58.78 12.58 -6.37
C LEU A 286 -59.26 11.39 -5.54
N GLN A 287 -60.55 11.06 -5.64
CA GLN A 287 -61.11 9.90 -4.95
C GLN A 287 -60.53 8.59 -5.48
N GLU A 288 -60.40 8.43 -6.80
CA GLU A 288 -59.77 7.26 -7.42
C GLU A 288 -58.31 7.10 -6.93
N LEU A 289 -57.54 8.19 -6.94
CA LEU A 289 -56.16 8.20 -6.45
C LEU A 289 -56.04 7.84 -4.97
N ALA A 290 -56.98 8.28 -4.14
CA ALA A 290 -56.97 8.00 -2.70
C ALA A 290 -57.20 6.51 -2.36
N THR A 291 -57.69 5.70 -3.31
CA THR A 291 -57.86 4.25 -3.12
C THR A 291 -56.60 3.44 -3.44
N LEU A 292 -55.61 4.04 -4.10
CA LEU A 292 -54.37 3.36 -4.48
C LEU A 292 -53.50 3.10 -3.25
N LYS A 293 -52.95 1.87 -3.17
CA LYS A 293 -51.99 1.49 -2.14
C LYS A 293 -50.57 1.65 -2.67
N PHE A 294 -49.79 2.49 -2.03
CA PHE A 294 -48.37 2.65 -2.34
C PHE A 294 -47.49 1.96 -1.29
N THR A 295 -46.25 1.67 -1.68
CA THR A 295 -45.21 1.15 -0.77
C THR A 295 -44.80 2.19 0.27
N ASP A 296 -44.14 1.76 1.35
CA ASP A 296 -43.71 2.61 2.47
C ASP A 296 -42.89 3.85 2.01
N GLU A 297 -42.11 3.69 0.94
CA GLU A 297 -41.32 4.76 0.32
C GLU A 297 -42.18 5.95 -0.15
N PHE A 298 -43.45 5.70 -0.50
CA PHE A 298 -44.42 6.71 -0.95
C PHE A 298 -45.50 7.00 0.09
N SER A 299 -45.28 6.61 1.35
CA SER A 299 -46.23 6.83 2.45
C SER A 299 -46.59 8.32 2.64
N GLU A 300 -45.63 9.23 2.47
CA GLU A 300 -45.87 10.67 2.53
C GLU A 300 -46.74 11.16 1.36
N PHE A 301 -46.48 10.68 0.15
CA PHE A 301 -47.30 11.00 -1.03
C PHE A 301 -48.74 10.50 -0.87
N SER A 302 -48.92 9.28 -0.36
CA SER A 302 -50.23 8.69 -0.10
C SER A 302 -51.04 9.51 0.92
N LYS A 303 -50.39 9.93 2.02
CA LYS A 303 -51.01 10.82 3.02
C LYS A 303 -51.44 12.15 2.41
N LYS A 304 -50.65 12.69 1.49
CA LYS A 304 -50.90 13.97 0.81
C LYS A 304 -52.08 13.88 -0.16
N ILE A 305 -52.17 12.81 -0.96
CA ILE A 305 -53.36 12.53 -1.79
C ILE A 305 -54.61 12.43 -0.92
N GLN A 306 -54.53 11.72 0.20
CA GLN A 306 -55.68 11.56 1.10
C GLN A 306 -56.12 12.89 1.72
N LYS A 307 -55.15 13.73 2.13
CA LYS A 307 -55.44 15.08 2.62
C LYS A 307 -56.07 15.98 1.56
N LEU A 308 -55.57 15.94 0.33
CA LEU A 308 -56.15 16.64 -0.83
C LEU A 308 -57.60 16.23 -1.09
N ASN A 309 -57.87 14.92 -1.06
CA ASN A 309 -59.21 14.40 -1.23
C ASN A 309 -60.16 14.92 -0.14
N ASN A 310 -59.72 14.89 1.13
CA ASN A 310 -60.51 15.40 2.25
C ASN A 310 -60.77 16.91 2.15
N LEU A 311 -59.78 17.70 1.73
CA LEU A 311 -59.96 19.15 1.50
C LEU A 311 -60.98 19.42 0.40
N ALA A 312 -60.94 18.65 -0.70
CA ALA A 312 -61.90 18.80 -1.78
C ALA A 312 -63.33 18.46 -1.33
N ASP A 313 -63.51 17.41 -0.53
CA ASP A 313 -64.79 17.04 0.07
C ASP A 313 -65.31 18.16 1.00
N GLU A 314 -64.44 18.71 1.87
CA GLU A 314 -64.80 19.81 2.78
C GLU A 314 -65.20 21.09 2.03
N ILE A 315 -64.48 21.44 0.96
CA ILE A 315 -64.81 22.60 0.10
C ILE A 315 -66.19 22.43 -0.54
N LEU A 316 -66.49 21.24 -1.10
CA LEU A 316 -67.79 20.97 -1.71
C LEU A 316 -68.93 21.06 -0.70
N GLU A 317 -68.72 20.57 0.52
CA GLU A 317 -69.70 20.65 1.59
C GLU A 317 -69.97 22.09 2.03
N LYS A 318 -68.91 22.88 2.27
CA LYS A 318 -69.05 24.29 2.68
C LYS A 318 -69.61 25.17 1.57
N TRP A 319 -69.19 24.94 0.32
CA TRP A 319 -69.71 25.66 -0.84
C TRP A 319 -71.22 25.51 -0.98
N LYS A 320 -71.76 24.29 -0.81
CA LYS A 320 -73.21 24.03 -0.90
C LYS A 320 -74.03 24.85 0.10
N ASN A 321 -73.44 25.18 1.25
CA ASN A 321 -74.10 25.87 2.36
C ASN A 321 -73.70 27.35 2.53
N TYR A 322 -72.95 27.94 1.58
CA TYR A 322 -72.36 29.28 1.75
C TYR A 322 -73.40 30.43 1.64
N PRO A 323 -73.60 31.27 2.69
CA PRO A 323 -74.71 32.21 2.78
C PRO A 323 -74.39 33.58 2.14
N GLY A 324 -74.02 33.63 0.85
CA GLY A 324 -73.77 34.92 0.19
C GLY A 324 -73.02 34.86 -1.14
N LYS A 325 -73.64 34.25 -2.16
CA LYS A 325 -73.06 34.08 -3.49
C LYS A 325 -72.91 35.36 -4.34
N SER A 326 -73.21 36.54 -3.76
CA SER A 326 -73.09 37.86 -4.40
C SER A 326 -72.06 38.77 -3.71
N THR A 327 -71.13 38.18 -2.94
CA THR A 327 -70.06 38.87 -2.21
C THR A 327 -68.73 38.86 -2.96
N SER A 328 -67.87 39.84 -2.70
CA SER A 328 -66.50 39.86 -3.25
C SER A 328 -65.70 38.63 -2.85
N ARG A 329 -65.83 38.15 -1.61
CA ARG A 329 -65.15 36.93 -1.14
C ARG A 329 -65.56 35.68 -1.91
N TYR A 330 -66.84 35.55 -2.26
CA TYR A 330 -67.31 34.44 -3.08
C TYR A 330 -66.75 34.51 -4.52
N ALA A 331 -66.61 35.72 -5.07
CA ALA A 331 -65.93 35.94 -6.36
C ALA A 331 -64.46 35.50 -6.31
N ASP A 332 -63.74 35.86 -5.24
CA ASP A 332 -62.34 35.46 -5.01
C ASP A 332 -62.20 33.94 -4.85
N PHE A 333 -63.14 33.29 -4.16
CA PHE A 333 -63.22 31.83 -4.06
C PHE A 333 -63.40 31.19 -5.44
N LEU A 334 -64.38 31.62 -6.23
CA LEU A 334 -64.63 31.07 -7.56
C LEU A 334 -63.43 31.28 -8.50
N SER A 335 -62.77 32.44 -8.42
CA SER A 335 -61.51 32.70 -9.13
C SER A 335 -60.40 31.72 -8.73
N THR A 336 -60.26 31.45 -7.43
CA THR A 336 -59.28 30.51 -6.89
C THR A 336 -59.58 29.08 -7.35
N ILE A 337 -60.84 28.65 -7.32
CA ILE A 337 -61.26 27.33 -7.83
C ILE A 337 -61.09 27.24 -9.34
N ARG A 338 -61.37 28.30 -10.10
CA ARG A 338 -61.12 28.33 -11.54
C ARG A 338 -59.63 28.11 -11.86
N LEU A 339 -58.75 28.81 -11.14
CA LEU A 339 -57.30 28.64 -11.29
C LEU A 339 -56.84 27.23 -10.89
N PHE A 340 -57.43 26.67 -9.83
CA PHE A 340 -57.21 25.27 -9.45
C PHE A 340 -57.63 24.33 -10.57
N ASN A 341 -58.86 24.45 -11.09
CA ASN A 341 -59.40 23.58 -12.13
C ASN A 341 -58.54 23.57 -13.38
N LEU A 342 -58.15 24.76 -13.87
CA LEU A 342 -57.29 24.91 -15.04
C LEU A 342 -55.93 24.20 -14.86
N LYS A 343 -55.36 24.22 -13.66
CA LYS A 343 -54.09 23.54 -13.35
C LYS A 343 -54.27 22.04 -13.12
N ALA A 344 -55.34 21.65 -12.43
CA ALA A 344 -55.54 20.30 -11.91
C ALA A 344 -56.18 19.35 -12.93
N SER A 345 -57.14 19.82 -13.75
CA SER A 345 -57.95 18.99 -14.65
C SER A 345 -57.13 18.08 -15.57
N LYS A 346 -56.17 18.64 -16.30
CA LYS A 346 -55.29 17.87 -17.20
C LYS A 346 -54.26 17.04 -16.42
N GLN A 347 -53.65 17.64 -15.40
CA GLN A 347 -52.52 17.04 -14.68
C GLN A 347 -52.93 15.86 -13.81
N LEU A 348 -54.07 15.93 -13.13
CA LEU A 348 -54.60 14.82 -12.33
C LEU A 348 -55.03 13.66 -13.22
N LYS A 349 -55.71 13.94 -14.34
CA LYS A 349 -56.12 12.90 -15.30
C LYS A 349 -54.94 12.11 -15.85
N GLU A 350 -53.85 12.78 -16.23
CA GLU A 350 -52.61 12.13 -16.70
C GLU A 350 -51.90 11.37 -15.56
N SER A 351 -51.96 11.89 -14.33
CA SER A 351 -51.33 11.27 -13.16
C SER A 351 -52.06 9.99 -12.70
N VAL A 352 -53.39 9.92 -12.81
CA VAL A 352 -54.19 8.73 -12.44
C VAL A 352 -53.74 7.51 -13.22
N GLY A 353 -53.67 7.60 -14.56
CA GLY A 353 -53.27 6.46 -15.39
C GLY A 353 -51.84 5.98 -15.09
N LEU A 354 -50.92 6.90 -14.81
CA LEU A 354 -49.54 6.56 -14.44
C LEU A 354 -49.46 5.89 -13.07
N LEU A 355 -50.20 6.38 -12.07
CA LEU A 355 -50.16 5.87 -10.70
C LEU A 355 -50.85 4.50 -10.57
N VAL A 356 -51.92 4.24 -11.32
CA VAL A 356 -52.55 2.91 -11.41
C VAL A 356 -51.59 1.90 -12.03
N ASN A 357 -50.93 2.25 -13.13
CA ASN A 357 -49.93 1.38 -13.77
C ASN A 357 -48.75 1.11 -12.83
N PHE A 358 -48.30 2.12 -12.08
CA PHE A 358 -47.23 1.97 -11.09
C PHE A 358 -47.57 0.94 -10.02
N SER A 359 -48.79 0.97 -9.46
CA SER A 359 -49.24 -0.03 -8.48
C SER A 359 -49.16 -1.45 -9.03
N GLY A 360 -49.58 -1.68 -10.29
CA GLY A 360 -49.50 -3.00 -10.93
C GLY A 360 -48.06 -3.49 -11.16
N ILE A 361 -47.13 -2.57 -11.45
CA ILE A 361 -45.69 -2.89 -11.57
C ILE A 361 -45.11 -3.30 -10.22
N VAL A 362 -45.48 -2.61 -9.14
CA VAL A 362 -45.06 -2.93 -7.78
C VAL A 362 -45.50 -4.33 -7.38
N ASP A 363 -46.78 -4.67 -7.59
CA ASP A 363 -47.31 -6.00 -7.24
C ASP A 363 -46.56 -7.12 -7.97
N LYS A 364 -46.30 -6.94 -9.27
CA LYS A 364 -45.55 -7.92 -10.07
C LYS A 364 -44.08 -8.00 -9.65
N TYR A 365 -43.46 -6.89 -9.28
CA TYR A 365 -42.10 -6.89 -8.77
C TYR A 365 -41.99 -7.67 -7.44
N VAL A 366 -42.92 -7.46 -6.52
CA VAL A 366 -42.97 -8.18 -5.23
C VAL A 366 -43.23 -9.67 -5.42
N GLU A 367 -44.17 -10.04 -6.29
CA GLU A 367 -44.47 -11.44 -6.64
C GLU A 367 -43.22 -12.17 -7.16
N LEU A 368 -42.51 -11.56 -8.13
CA LEU A 368 -41.29 -12.12 -8.70
C LEU A 368 -40.14 -12.15 -7.70
N SER A 369 -40.04 -11.16 -6.81
CA SER A 369 -39.03 -11.14 -5.76
C SER A 369 -39.21 -12.28 -4.76
N ASN A 370 -40.44 -12.53 -4.32
CA ASN A 370 -40.76 -13.63 -3.40
C ASN A 370 -40.51 -15.00 -4.03
N LEU A 371 -40.86 -15.15 -5.31
CA LEU A 371 -40.57 -16.38 -6.06
C LEU A 371 -39.05 -16.58 -6.27
N LEU A 372 -38.31 -15.51 -6.52
CA LEU A 372 -36.85 -15.57 -6.60
C LEU A 372 -36.23 -15.98 -5.26
N GLU A 373 -36.75 -15.47 -4.15
CA GLU A 373 -36.28 -15.84 -2.80
C GLU A 373 -36.53 -17.31 -2.49
N SER A 374 -37.72 -17.85 -2.80
CA SER A 374 -38.04 -19.25 -2.56
C SER A 374 -37.15 -20.21 -3.36
N VAL A 375 -36.92 -19.92 -4.66
CA VAL A 375 -36.04 -20.72 -5.52
C VAL A 375 -34.57 -20.60 -5.07
N ASN A 376 -34.13 -19.44 -4.59
CA ASN A 376 -32.79 -19.30 -4.01
C ASN A 376 -32.61 -20.11 -2.74
N MET A 377 -33.60 -20.18 -1.85
CA MET A 377 -33.55 -21.03 -0.66
C MET A 377 -33.41 -22.51 -1.04
N GLU A 378 -34.16 -22.96 -2.05
CA GLU A 378 -34.07 -24.33 -2.57
C GLU A 378 -32.70 -24.62 -3.22
N LEU A 379 -32.12 -23.65 -3.92
CA LEU A 379 -30.77 -23.75 -4.48
C LEU A 379 -29.70 -23.89 -3.38
N VAL A 380 -29.78 -23.07 -2.32
CA VAL A 380 -28.84 -23.12 -1.20
C VAL A 380 -28.91 -24.47 -0.50
N LYS A 381 -30.12 -24.93 -0.19
CA LYS A 381 -30.34 -26.27 0.38
C LYS A 381 -29.74 -27.36 -0.52
N SER A 382 -29.99 -27.27 -1.83
CA SER A 382 -29.50 -28.24 -2.80
C SER A 382 -27.98 -28.27 -2.92
N LYS A 383 -27.31 -27.10 -2.82
CA LYS A 383 -25.85 -26.99 -2.80
C LYS A 383 -25.25 -27.56 -1.51
N SER A 384 -25.91 -27.37 -0.37
CA SER A 384 -25.49 -27.98 0.91
C SER A 384 -25.50 -29.50 0.84
N GLU A 385 -26.62 -30.07 0.38
CA GLU A 385 -26.76 -31.54 0.23
C GLU A 385 -25.75 -32.10 -0.79
N LEU A 386 -25.50 -31.39 -1.90
CA LEU A 386 -24.44 -31.78 -2.83
C LEU A 386 -23.06 -31.78 -2.16
N SER A 387 -22.77 -30.79 -1.31
CA SER A 387 -21.49 -30.71 -0.59
C SER A 387 -21.31 -31.88 0.38
N GLU A 388 -22.36 -32.30 1.07
CA GLU A 388 -22.33 -33.46 1.98
C GLU A 388 -22.08 -34.76 1.21
N LEU A 389 -22.84 -34.99 0.13
CA LEU A 389 -22.67 -36.17 -0.73
C LEU A 389 -21.27 -36.20 -1.39
N THR A 390 -20.76 -35.05 -1.80
CA THR A 390 -19.42 -34.93 -2.38
C THR A 390 -18.34 -35.19 -1.32
N ALA A 391 -18.51 -34.70 -0.09
CA ALA A 391 -17.58 -34.97 1.00
C ALA A 391 -17.56 -36.46 1.39
N GLU A 392 -18.70 -37.14 1.36
CA GLU A 392 -18.77 -38.59 1.54
C GLU A 392 -18.04 -39.34 0.42
N TYR A 393 -18.27 -38.95 -0.83
CA TYR A 393 -17.56 -39.50 -1.99
C TYR A 393 -16.05 -39.26 -1.94
N ASP A 394 -15.62 -38.04 -1.58
CA ASP A 394 -14.21 -37.67 -1.45
C ASP A 394 -13.53 -38.43 -0.30
N SER A 395 -14.26 -38.71 0.79
CA SER A 395 -13.77 -39.57 1.87
C SER A 395 -13.47 -40.99 1.37
N LYS A 396 -14.31 -41.52 0.46
CA LYS A 396 -14.08 -42.81 -0.21
C LYS A 396 -12.91 -42.78 -1.20
N LEU A 397 -12.75 -41.68 -1.93
CA LEU A 397 -11.56 -41.48 -2.77
C LEU A 397 -10.28 -41.34 -1.95
N LYS A 398 -10.36 -40.82 -0.72
CA LYS A 398 -9.20 -40.69 0.16
C LYS A 398 -8.56 -42.05 0.50
N GLU A 399 -9.37 -43.11 0.56
CA GLU A 399 -8.87 -44.48 0.73
C GLU A 399 -7.96 -44.92 -0.45
N LEU A 400 -8.12 -44.31 -1.64
CA LEU A 400 -7.32 -44.59 -2.84
C LEU A 400 -6.03 -43.74 -2.93
N GLN A 401 -5.81 -42.78 -2.04
CA GLN A 401 -4.61 -41.91 -2.09
C GLN A 401 -3.28 -42.66 -2.11
N PRO A 402 -3.07 -43.75 -1.34
CA PRO A 402 -1.84 -44.54 -1.44
C PRO A 402 -1.66 -45.15 -2.85
N ALA A 403 -2.75 -45.54 -3.50
CA ALA A 403 -2.73 -46.05 -4.86
C ALA A 403 -2.46 -44.95 -5.91
N GLU A 404 -3.04 -43.77 -5.75
CA GLU A 404 -2.72 -42.60 -6.58
C GLU A 404 -1.24 -42.19 -6.43
N LYS A 405 -0.73 -42.15 -5.20
CA LYS A 405 0.69 -41.90 -4.89
C LYS A 405 1.59 -42.90 -5.61
N TYR A 406 1.24 -44.19 -5.58
CA TYR A 406 1.96 -45.26 -6.30
C TYR A 406 1.96 -45.04 -7.82
N VAL A 407 0.82 -44.69 -8.43
CA VAL A 407 0.74 -44.40 -9.88
C VAL A 407 1.69 -43.27 -10.27
N PHE A 408 1.69 -42.16 -9.53
CA PHE A 408 2.60 -41.05 -9.78
C PHE A 408 4.06 -41.39 -9.50
N SER A 409 4.35 -42.27 -8.52
CA SER A 409 5.68 -42.80 -8.25
C SER A 409 6.23 -43.61 -9.43
N VAL A 410 5.42 -44.49 -10.04
CA VAL A 410 5.81 -45.26 -11.24
C VAL A 410 6.10 -44.34 -12.42
N ILE A 411 5.23 -43.35 -12.66
CA ILE A 411 5.43 -42.36 -13.73
C ILE A 411 6.71 -41.55 -13.46
N LEU A 412 6.91 -41.07 -12.24
CA LEU A 412 8.10 -40.32 -11.84
C LEU A 412 9.38 -41.15 -12.02
N SER A 413 9.36 -42.43 -11.66
CA SER A 413 10.46 -43.37 -11.83
C SER A 413 10.90 -43.50 -13.30
N ASP A 414 9.95 -43.68 -14.24
CA ASP A 414 10.22 -43.65 -15.69
C ASP A 414 10.83 -42.32 -16.14
N LYS A 415 10.28 -41.19 -15.67
CA LYS A 415 10.81 -39.86 -16.01
C LYS A 415 12.21 -39.64 -15.45
N ILE A 416 12.52 -40.17 -14.28
CA ILE A 416 13.87 -40.15 -13.72
C ILE A 416 14.81 -41.01 -14.57
N ASP A 417 14.41 -42.21 -15.00
CA ASP A 417 15.27 -43.03 -15.86
C ASP A 417 15.52 -42.35 -17.21
N SER A 418 14.49 -41.76 -17.81
CA SER A 418 14.61 -40.96 -19.03
C SER A 418 15.53 -39.77 -18.83
N PHE A 419 15.42 -39.08 -17.69
CA PHE A 419 16.30 -37.97 -17.31
C PHE A 419 17.75 -38.44 -17.22
N ILE A 420 18.02 -39.51 -16.45
CA ILE A 420 19.36 -40.07 -16.26
C ILE A 420 19.98 -40.47 -17.60
N ASN A 421 19.23 -41.19 -18.46
CA ASN A 421 19.71 -41.68 -19.74
C ASN A 421 20.04 -40.56 -20.74
N LYS A 422 19.35 -39.43 -20.66
CA LYS A 422 19.63 -38.23 -21.46
C LYS A 422 20.80 -37.43 -20.90
N VAL A 423 20.74 -37.12 -19.60
CA VAL A 423 21.68 -36.20 -18.93
C VAL A 423 23.10 -36.77 -18.87
N LYS A 424 23.27 -38.09 -18.73
CA LYS A 424 24.58 -38.75 -18.82
C LYS A 424 25.35 -38.47 -20.11
N LYS A 425 24.67 -38.09 -21.19
CA LYS A 425 25.26 -37.82 -22.51
C LYS A 425 25.59 -36.34 -22.74
N TYR A 426 25.17 -35.47 -21.83
CA TYR A 426 25.35 -34.03 -21.99
C TYR A 426 26.78 -33.61 -21.66
N LYS A 427 27.28 -32.62 -22.39
CA LYS A 427 28.54 -31.93 -22.08
C LYS A 427 28.24 -30.47 -21.74
N LEU A 428 28.56 -30.06 -20.51
CA LEU A 428 28.37 -28.70 -20.02
C LEU A 428 29.62 -27.86 -20.33
N PRO A 429 29.50 -26.54 -20.55
CA PRO A 429 28.27 -25.75 -20.57
C PRO A 429 27.46 -25.84 -21.89
N LYS A 430 27.96 -26.56 -22.91
CA LYS A 430 27.35 -26.63 -24.27
C LYS A 430 25.88 -27.07 -24.26
N ASP A 431 25.55 -28.11 -23.49
CA ASP A 431 24.19 -28.68 -23.40
C ASP A 431 23.36 -28.12 -22.24
N ILE A 432 23.73 -26.98 -21.65
CA ILE A 432 23.04 -26.42 -20.47
C ILE A 432 21.53 -26.19 -20.70
N ASN A 433 21.14 -25.79 -21.91
CA ASN A 433 19.73 -25.62 -22.27
C ASN A 433 18.97 -26.95 -22.27
N LYS A 434 19.60 -28.03 -22.72
CA LYS A 434 19.01 -29.37 -22.71
C LYS A 434 18.92 -29.91 -21.27
N ALA A 435 19.93 -29.65 -20.44
CA ALA A 435 19.92 -29.97 -19.02
C ALA A 435 18.77 -29.26 -18.29
N TYR A 436 18.61 -27.96 -18.51
CA TYR A 436 17.50 -27.17 -17.97
C TYR A 436 16.13 -27.75 -18.34
N LEU A 437 15.90 -28.07 -19.62
CA LEU A 437 14.63 -28.65 -20.07
C LEU A 437 14.37 -30.02 -19.42
N ALA A 438 15.40 -30.85 -19.28
CA ALA A 438 15.29 -32.14 -18.60
C ALA A 438 14.91 -31.96 -17.11
N ILE A 439 15.54 -31.03 -16.41
CA ILE A 439 15.22 -30.70 -15.00
C ILE A 439 13.81 -30.13 -14.88
N ARG A 440 13.36 -29.29 -15.82
CA ARG A 440 12.00 -28.75 -15.82
C ARG A 440 10.94 -29.85 -15.94
N ILE A 441 11.15 -30.82 -16.84
CA ILE A 441 10.27 -31.98 -16.98
C ILE A 441 10.27 -32.79 -15.67
N LEU A 442 11.45 -33.03 -15.08
CA LEU A 442 11.57 -33.74 -13.80
C LEU A 442 10.82 -32.99 -12.68
N ARG A 443 11.00 -31.67 -12.57
CA ARG A 443 10.32 -30.78 -11.59
C ARG A 443 8.80 -30.90 -11.69
N THR A 444 8.24 -30.86 -12.90
CA THR A 444 6.79 -31.02 -13.10
C THR A 444 6.29 -32.37 -12.59
N ASN A 445 6.97 -33.47 -12.93
CA ASN A 445 6.54 -34.80 -12.51
C ASN A 445 6.74 -35.02 -11.00
N LEU A 446 7.81 -34.46 -10.42
CA LEU A 446 8.03 -34.50 -8.98
C LEU A 446 6.92 -33.73 -8.23
N ASN A 447 6.54 -32.55 -8.72
CA ASN A 447 5.46 -31.78 -8.09
C ASN A 447 4.11 -32.51 -8.15
N ASN A 448 3.83 -33.22 -9.25
CA ASN A 448 2.62 -34.06 -9.36
C ASN A 448 2.63 -35.23 -8.39
N TYR A 449 3.80 -35.82 -8.09
CA TYR A 449 3.92 -36.84 -7.06
C TYR A 449 3.77 -36.24 -5.65
N LEU A 450 4.43 -35.11 -5.37
CA LEU A 450 4.42 -34.44 -4.06
C LEU A 450 3.02 -33.98 -3.61
N SER A 451 2.06 -33.78 -4.53
CA SER A 451 0.67 -33.47 -4.16
C SER A 451 -0.04 -34.61 -3.43
N TYR A 452 0.48 -35.84 -3.51
CA TYR A 452 -0.06 -37.04 -2.86
C TYR A 452 0.84 -37.61 -1.75
N VAL A 453 1.91 -36.89 -1.40
CA VAL A 453 2.80 -37.26 -0.29
C VAL A 453 2.32 -36.53 0.95
N ASP A 454 1.92 -37.20 2.02
CA ASP A 454 1.51 -36.53 3.28
C ASP A 454 2.67 -36.25 4.23
N ASP A 455 3.77 -37.01 4.15
CA ASP A 455 4.94 -36.80 5.01
C ASP A 455 5.72 -35.53 4.60
N ASP A 456 5.68 -34.52 5.47
CA ASP A 456 6.42 -33.27 5.31
C ASP A 456 7.95 -33.47 5.29
N THR A 457 8.45 -34.53 5.91
CA THR A 457 9.89 -34.88 5.90
C THR A 457 10.30 -35.36 4.51
N GLU A 458 9.56 -36.33 3.96
CA GLU A 458 9.72 -36.82 2.59
C GLU A 458 9.61 -35.67 1.57
N ARG A 459 8.60 -34.79 1.71
CA ARG A 459 8.45 -33.60 0.86
C ARG A 459 9.67 -32.69 0.91
N LYS A 460 10.20 -32.40 2.10
CA LYS A 460 11.37 -31.53 2.28
C LYS A 460 12.62 -32.12 1.65
N GLU A 461 12.86 -33.43 1.83
CA GLU A 461 13.99 -34.15 1.25
C GLU A 461 13.93 -34.16 -0.29
N LEU A 462 12.80 -34.56 -0.88
CA LEU A 462 12.62 -34.59 -2.33
C LEU A 462 12.78 -33.19 -2.96
N ARG A 463 12.24 -32.15 -2.32
CA ARG A 463 12.47 -30.76 -2.72
C ARG A 463 13.92 -30.34 -2.55
N SER A 464 14.68 -30.92 -1.62
CA SER A 464 16.10 -30.64 -1.43
C SER A 464 16.92 -31.16 -2.60
N TYR A 465 16.68 -32.41 -3.04
CA TYR A 465 17.35 -32.99 -4.22
C TYR A 465 17.04 -32.22 -5.50
N LEU A 466 15.86 -31.61 -5.61
CA LEU A 466 15.53 -30.80 -6.78
C LEU A 466 16.22 -29.43 -6.69
N ARG A 467 16.23 -28.82 -5.51
CA ARG A 467 16.92 -27.54 -5.26
C ARG A 467 18.42 -27.61 -5.51
N SER A 468 19.06 -28.75 -5.24
CA SER A 468 20.48 -28.95 -5.57
C SER A 468 20.77 -28.92 -7.08
N MET A 469 19.76 -28.97 -7.94
CA MET A 469 19.89 -28.83 -9.40
C MET A 469 19.59 -27.41 -9.91
N ASP A 470 19.16 -26.48 -9.06
CA ASP A 470 18.69 -25.15 -9.47
C ASP A 470 19.80 -24.29 -10.10
N TRP A 471 21.06 -24.58 -9.78
CA TRP A 471 22.22 -23.91 -10.39
C TRP A 471 22.22 -23.98 -11.92
N VAL A 472 21.61 -25.01 -12.53
CA VAL A 472 21.54 -25.14 -13.99
C VAL A 472 20.68 -24.04 -14.62
N GLU A 473 19.54 -23.73 -14.00
CA GLU A 473 18.66 -22.64 -14.42
C GLU A 473 19.34 -21.29 -14.19
N THR A 474 19.94 -21.10 -13.01
CA THR A 474 20.68 -19.87 -12.66
C THR A 474 21.85 -19.63 -13.61
N TYR A 475 22.67 -20.65 -13.90
CA TYR A 475 23.82 -20.54 -14.80
C TYR A 475 23.40 -20.27 -16.23
N LYS A 476 22.39 -20.96 -16.76
CA LYS A 476 21.83 -20.69 -18.09
C LYS A 476 21.40 -19.23 -18.22
N ASN A 477 20.68 -18.72 -17.22
CA ASN A 477 20.19 -17.34 -17.23
C ASN A 477 21.34 -16.35 -17.09
N PHE A 478 22.27 -16.58 -16.16
CA PHE A 478 23.50 -15.79 -16.00
C PHE A 478 24.27 -15.70 -17.32
N LYS A 479 24.57 -16.84 -17.95
CA LYS A 479 25.27 -16.93 -19.24
C LYS A 479 24.65 -16.01 -20.29
N LYS A 480 23.35 -16.19 -20.55
CA LYS A 480 22.62 -15.41 -21.56
C LYS A 480 22.62 -13.91 -21.26
N ARG A 481 22.39 -13.55 -19.99
CA ARG A 481 22.30 -12.15 -19.56
C ARG A 481 23.66 -11.47 -19.62
N TYR A 482 24.72 -12.16 -19.21
CA TYR A 482 26.07 -11.63 -19.21
C TYR A 482 26.58 -11.38 -20.63
N GLU A 483 26.39 -12.35 -21.54
CA GLU A 483 26.78 -12.19 -22.96
C GLU A 483 26.06 -11.02 -23.63
N THR A 484 24.75 -10.87 -23.36
CA THR A 484 23.96 -9.75 -23.89
C THR A 484 24.44 -8.43 -23.31
N PHE A 485 24.69 -8.37 -21.99
CA PHE A 485 25.22 -7.19 -21.31
C PHE A 485 26.59 -6.78 -21.88
N SER A 486 27.57 -7.68 -21.91
CA SER A 486 28.95 -7.37 -22.33
C SER A 486 28.98 -6.84 -23.77
N LYS A 487 28.21 -7.47 -24.67
CA LYS A 487 28.06 -7.02 -26.06
C LYS A 487 27.43 -5.63 -26.16
N ASP A 488 26.25 -5.44 -25.55
CA ASP A 488 25.50 -4.19 -25.67
C ASP A 488 26.24 -3.03 -25.00
N MET A 489 26.94 -3.28 -23.88
CA MET A 489 27.69 -2.26 -23.17
C MET A 489 28.91 -1.77 -23.96
N LYS A 490 29.66 -2.68 -24.61
CA LYS A 490 30.80 -2.28 -25.47
C LYS A 490 30.36 -1.37 -26.62
N ALA A 491 29.28 -1.75 -27.32
CA ALA A 491 28.71 -0.93 -28.40
C ALA A 491 28.22 0.44 -27.89
N PHE A 492 27.60 0.47 -26.71
CA PHE A 492 27.14 1.69 -26.08
C PHE A 492 28.30 2.62 -25.70
N LEU A 493 29.42 2.09 -25.20
CA LEU A 493 30.60 2.89 -24.86
C LEU A 493 31.24 3.53 -26.09
N ASP A 494 31.33 2.80 -27.22
CA ASP A 494 31.85 3.35 -28.47
C ASP A 494 31.01 4.52 -28.99
N GLU A 495 29.70 4.43 -28.81
CA GLU A 495 28.78 5.52 -29.14
C GLU A 495 28.90 6.68 -28.15
N PHE A 496 28.96 6.39 -26.85
CA PHE A 496 29.13 7.37 -25.78
C PHE A 496 30.40 8.22 -25.99
N ASP A 497 31.54 7.60 -26.28
CA ASP A 497 32.82 8.29 -26.48
C ASP A 497 32.77 9.29 -27.66
N LYS A 498 32.05 8.94 -28.74
CA LYS A 498 31.82 9.86 -29.88
C LYS A 498 30.99 11.07 -29.46
N HIS A 499 29.93 10.88 -28.68
CA HIS A 499 29.11 11.99 -28.20
C HIS A 499 29.90 12.88 -27.24
N VAL A 500 30.66 12.31 -26.31
CA VAL A 500 31.50 13.07 -25.36
C VAL A 500 32.56 13.89 -26.09
N SER A 501 33.20 13.33 -27.12
CA SER A 501 34.20 14.06 -27.93
C SER A 501 33.57 15.25 -28.66
N ASN A 502 32.37 15.08 -29.25
CA ASN A 502 31.65 16.19 -29.88
C ASN A 502 31.20 17.27 -28.88
N ILE A 503 30.82 16.86 -27.66
CA ILE A 503 30.45 17.81 -26.59
C ILE A 503 31.67 18.62 -26.17
N GLU A 504 32.83 17.98 -25.99
CA GLU A 504 34.09 18.63 -25.66
C GLU A 504 34.50 19.69 -26.69
N GLU A 505 34.37 19.38 -27.98
CA GLU A 505 34.73 20.29 -29.07
C GLU A 505 33.83 21.54 -29.11
N ILE A 506 32.51 21.36 -28.96
CA ILE A 506 31.52 22.45 -29.09
C ILE A 506 31.35 23.23 -27.77
N GLY A 507 31.60 22.59 -26.63
CA GLY A 507 31.31 23.10 -25.29
C GLY A 507 31.85 24.50 -24.99
N PRO A 508 33.14 24.80 -25.23
CA PRO A 508 33.71 26.13 -24.97
C PRO A 508 33.01 27.26 -25.71
N ASN A 509 32.58 27.00 -26.95
CA ASN A 509 31.85 27.97 -27.78
C ASN A 509 30.42 28.15 -27.26
N ALA A 510 29.75 27.07 -26.86
CA ALA A 510 28.41 27.12 -26.26
C ALA A 510 28.42 27.93 -24.94
N ILE A 511 29.40 27.70 -24.06
CA ILE A 511 29.57 28.44 -22.80
C ILE A 511 29.77 29.94 -23.06
N ARG A 512 30.63 30.29 -24.02
CA ARG A 512 30.89 31.69 -24.40
C ARG A 512 29.62 32.37 -24.89
N SER A 513 28.88 31.69 -25.77
CA SER A 513 27.61 32.19 -26.30
C SER A 513 26.56 32.39 -25.19
N ALA A 514 26.42 31.41 -24.29
CA ALA A 514 25.43 31.46 -23.21
C ALA A 514 25.72 32.56 -22.18
N LYS A 515 27.00 32.89 -21.93
CA LYS A 515 27.36 34.05 -21.10
C LYS A 515 27.00 35.39 -21.73
N ASN A 516 26.97 35.44 -23.06
CA ASN A 516 26.52 36.60 -23.82
C ASN A 516 25.00 36.62 -24.05
N GLY A 517 24.24 35.78 -23.34
CA GLY A 517 22.78 35.73 -23.40
C GLY A 517 22.19 34.83 -24.51
N LEU A 518 23.03 34.23 -25.35
CA LEU A 518 22.59 33.35 -26.45
C LEU A 518 22.80 31.88 -26.09
N LYS A 519 21.73 31.21 -25.65
CA LYS A 519 21.76 29.79 -25.27
C LYS A 519 21.82 28.88 -26.50
N ILE A 520 22.92 28.14 -26.65
CA ILE A 520 23.08 27.11 -27.69
C ILE A 520 22.87 25.75 -27.06
N ARG A 521 21.96 24.94 -27.61
CA ARG A 521 21.81 23.53 -27.22
C ARG A 521 22.78 22.67 -28.01
N ILE A 522 23.65 21.94 -27.32
CA ILE A 522 24.58 20.98 -27.94
C ILE A 522 23.79 19.74 -28.37
N SER A 523 23.69 19.49 -29.68
CA SER A 523 22.91 18.36 -30.23
C SER A 523 23.40 17.00 -29.73
N ALA A 524 24.72 16.80 -29.65
CA ALA A 524 25.32 15.57 -29.11
C ALA A 524 24.91 15.33 -27.64
N LEU A 525 24.86 16.37 -26.82
CA LEU A 525 24.39 16.28 -25.43
C LEU A 525 22.90 15.91 -25.36
N ALA A 526 22.07 16.58 -26.17
CA ALA A 526 20.63 16.33 -26.21
C ALA A 526 20.27 14.90 -26.68
N GLN A 527 21.06 14.32 -27.58
CA GLN A 527 20.89 12.94 -28.03
C GLN A 527 21.40 11.91 -27.01
N LEU A 528 22.41 12.27 -26.21
CA LEU A 528 23.02 11.38 -25.23
C LEU A 528 22.16 11.20 -23.97
N PHE A 529 21.44 12.24 -23.54
CA PHE A 529 20.53 12.18 -22.39
C PHE A 529 19.51 11.03 -22.43
N PRO A 530 18.64 10.91 -23.45
CA PRO A 530 17.64 9.84 -23.49
C PRO A 530 18.28 8.44 -23.58
N LYS A 531 19.45 8.32 -24.22
CA LYS A 531 20.19 7.05 -24.27
C LYS A 531 20.63 6.57 -22.88
N ILE A 532 21.07 7.48 -22.03
CA ILE A 532 21.49 7.14 -20.65
C ILE A 532 20.28 7.00 -19.72
N GLN A 533 19.27 7.84 -19.87
CA GLN A 533 18.12 7.87 -18.96
C GLN A 533 17.11 6.74 -19.23
N SER A 534 16.96 6.34 -20.49
CA SER A 534 15.94 5.34 -20.91
C SER A 534 16.58 4.08 -21.50
N ASP A 535 17.46 4.22 -22.50
CA ASP A 535 17.95 3.05 -23.23
C ASP A 535 18.90 2.19 -22.39
N TYR A 536 19.79 2.83 -21.62
CA TYR A 536 20.72 2.13 -20.74
C TYR A 536 19.98 1.28 -19.70
N PRO A 537 19.06 1.80 -18.85
CA PRO A 537 18.34 0.96 -17.89
C PRO A 537 17.55 -0.18 -18.54
N ALA A 538 16.88 0.10 -19.66
CA ALA A 538 16.01 -0.86 -20.32
C ALA A 538 16.78 -2.03 -20.95
N ARG A 539 17.91 -1.75 -21.62
CA ARG A 539 18.66 -2.76 -22.38
C ARG A 539 19.87 -3.30 -21.65
N ILE A 540 20.66 -2.42 -21.04
CA ILE A 540 21.97 -2.77 -20.48
C ILE A 540 21.84 -3.01 -18.98
N GLY A 541 21.32 -2.04 -18.23
CA GLY A 541 21.19 -2.06 -16.77
C GLY A 541 20.40 -3.27 -16.27
N SER A 542 19.32 -3.65 -16.97
CA SER A 542 18.54 -4.85 -16.66
C SER A 542 19.36 -6.15 -16.78
N ASN A 543 20.09 -6.32 -17.90
CA ASN A 543 20.94 -7.50 -18.10
C ASN A 543 22.15 -7.50 -17.15
N LEU A 544 22.75 -6.34 -16.88
CA LEU A 544 23.81 -6.16 -15.90
C LEU A 544 23.35 -6.62 -14.51
N SER A 545 22.23 -6.08 -14.03
CA SER A 545 21.69 -6.36 -12.69
C SER A 545 21.36 -7.85 -12.52
N LEU A 546 20.72 -8.45 -13.53
CA LEU A 546 20.43 -9.89 -13.52
C LEU A 546 21.69 -10.75 -13.59
N SER A 547 22.74 -10.30 -14.27
CA SER A 547 24.02 -11.00 -14.34
C SER A 547 24.77 -10.94 -13.01
N SER A 548 24.84 -9.76 -12.38
CA SER A 548 25.39 -9.63 -11.02
C SER A 548 24.62 -10.51 -10.03
N LYS A 549 23.28 -10.49 -10.08
CA LYS A 549 22.46 -11.37 -9.25
C LYS A 549 22.78 -12.85 -9.49
N GLY A 550 22.74 -13.28 -10.74
CA GLY A 550 23.02 -14.67 -11.14
C GLY A 550 24.43 -15.12 -10.73
N SER A 551 25.45 -14.27 -10.87
CA SER A 551 26.82 -14.61 -10.47
C SER A 551 26.92 -14.92 -8.98
N THR A 552 26.20 -14.19 -8.14
CA THR A 552 26.23 -14.44 -6.69
C THR A 552 25.35 -15.63 -6.30
N ASP A 553 24.17 -15.78 -6.90
CA ASP A 553 23.32 -16.94 -6.64
C ASP A 553 24.08 -18.24 -6.97
N LEU A 554 24.95 -18.21 -7.98
CA LEU A 554 25.84 -19.33 -8.32
C LEU A 554 26.93 -19.61 -7.27
N ILE A 555 27.42 -18.62 -6.52
CA ILE A 555 28.41 -18.85 -5.45
C ILE A 555 27.85 -19.83 -4.39
N ASP A 556 26.53 -19.75 -4.15
CA ASP A 556 25.82 -20.59 -3.19
C ASP A 556 25.29 -21.89 -3.81
N LEU A 557 24.82 -21.85 -5.06
CA LEU A 557 24.14 -22.98 -5.70
C LEU A 557 25.07 -23.94 -6.45
N LEU A 558 26.21 -23.46 -6.96
CA LEU A 558 27.12 -24.29 -7.75
C LEU A 558 27.71 -25.40 -6.86
N PRO A 559 27.61 -26.70 -7.25
CA PRO A 559 28.08 -27.80 -6.41
C PRO A 559 29.59 -27.76 -6.11
N LEU A 560 30.37 -27.18 -7.02
CA LEU A 560 31.83 -27.11 -6.93
C LEU A 560 32.26 -25.66 -6.66
N LYS A 561 33.07 -25.44 -5.61
CA LYS A 561 33.44 -24.08 -5.16
C LYS A 561 34.57 -23.43 -5.96
N GLY A 562 35.14 -24.12 -6.96
CA GLY A 562 36.31 -23.66 -7.71
C GLY A 562 36.13 -22.39 -8.53
N ALA A 563 34.87 -21.96 -8.78
CA ALA A 563 34.54 -20.75 -9.54
C ALA A 563 34.10 -19.55 -8.65
N ASN A 564 34.14 -19.69 -7.32
CA ASN A 564 33.55 -18.71 -6.41
C ASN A 564 34.30 -17.36 -6.42
N SER A 565 35.62 -17.39 -6.65
CA SER A 565 36.45 -16.18 -6.70
C SER A 565 36.12 -15.35 -7.95
N GLU A 566 35.97 -16.03 -9.07
CA GLU A 566 35.68 -15.52 -10.40
C GLU A 566 34.28 -14.89 -10.42
N LEU A 567 33.28 -15.61 -9.91
CA LEU A 567 31.91 -15.12 -9.76
C LEU A 567 31.84 -13.86 -8.88
N LYS A 568 32.62 -13.82 -7.79
CA LYS A 568 32.70 -12.65 -6.90
C LYS A 568 33.34 -11.44 -7.59
N ILE A 569 34.35 -11.65 -8.43
CA ILE A 569 34.97 -10.59 -9.23
C ILE A 569 33.98 -10.03 -10.25
N ILE A 570 33.21 -10.88 -10.93
CA ILE A 570 32.16 -10.43 -11.86
C ILE A 570 31.12 -9.59 -11.12
N ASP A 571 30.58 -10.07 -9.99
CA ASP A 571 29.62 -9.29 -9.19
C ASP A 571 30.17 -7.91 -8.82
N GLN A 572 31.42 -7.85 -8.33
CA GLN A 572 32.08 -6.60 -7.95
C GLN A 572 32.23 -5.62 -9.12
N SER A 573 32.69 -6.12 -10.27
CA SER A 573 32.88 -5.31 -11.47
C SER A 573 31.55 -4.79 -12.00
N LEU A 574 30.54 -5.65 -12.14
CA LEU A 574 29.21 -5.26 -12.61
C LEU A 574 28.55 -4.27 -11.66
N PHE A 575 28.67 -4.49 -10.35
CA PHE A 575 28.18 -3.53 -9.36
C PHE A 575 28.83 -2.15 -9.54
N ARG A 576 30.16 -2.08 -9.72
CA ARG A 576 30.83 -0.79 -9.98
C ARG A 576 30.36 -0.11 -11.27
N ILE A 577 30.16 -0.88 -12.34
CA ILE A 577 29.60 -0.36 -13.60
C ILE A 577 28.21 0.24 -13.34
N ASP A 578 27.34 -0.46 -12.62
CA ASP A 578 26.01 0.06 -12.29
C ASP A 578 26.10 1.40 -11.55
N GLN A 579 27.03 1.56 -10.61
CA GLN A 579 27.21 2.82 -9.89
C GLN A 579 27.62 4.02 -10.76
N ILE A 580 28.35 3.77 -11.84
CA ILE A 580 28.80 4.80 -12.77
C ILE A 580 27.63 5.30 -13.62
N TRP A 581 26.78 4.40 -14.09
CA TRP A 581 25.79 4.65 -15.13
C TRP A 581 24.35 4.78 -14.64
N LYS A 582 23.97 4.13 -13.54
CA LYS A 582 22.63 4.20 -12.95
C LYS A 582 22.33 5.61 -12.46
N GLU A 583 21.11 6.10 -12.70
CA GLU A 583 20.65 7.36 -12.14
C GLU A 583 20.62 7.30 -10.61
N LYS A 584 21.42 8.18 -9.97
CA LYS A 584 21.42 8.38 -8.52
C LYS A 584 20.59 9.60 -8.19
N THR A 585 19.76 9.47 -7.16
CA THR A 585 19.09 10.63 -6.56
C THR A 585 20.09 11.41 -5.72
N GLU A 586 20.02 12.74 -5.77
CA GLU A 586 20.87 13.57 -4.92
C GLU A 586 20.35 13.52 -3.49
N HIS A 587 21.22 13.10 -2.58
CA HIS A 587 20.91 13.05 -1.16
C HIS A 587 21.67 14.15 -0.43
N HIS A 588 20.95 14.99 0.31
CA HIS A 588 21.56 16.00 1.17
C HIS A 588 21.57 15.54 2.62
N LEU A 589 21.87 14.25 2.87
CA LEU A 589 21.71 13.62 4.18
C LEU A 589 22.39 14.40 5.31
N ILE A 590 23.66 14.78 5.12
CA ILE A 590 24.41 15.54 6.12
C ILE A 590 23.71 16.88 6.44
N ARG A 591 23.23 17.57 5.40
CA ARG A 591 22.48 18.83 5.56
C ARG A 591 21.16 18.60 6.28
N TRP A 592 20.44 17.52 5.96
CA TRP A 592 19.19 17.17 6.64
C TRP A 592 19.40 16.86 8.12
N ILE A 593 20.48 16.15 8.45
CA ILE A 593 20.88 15.89 9.84
C ILE A 593 21.21 17.19 10.56
N ILE A 594 22.00 18.08 9.94
CA ILE A 594 22.33 19.39 10.51
C ILE A 594 21.06 20.23 10.72
N ASN A 595 20.16 20.30 9.73
CA ASN A 595 18.88 20.99 9.85
C ASN A 595 18.08 20.43 11.04
N SER A 596 17.99 19.11 11.18
CA SER A 596 17.30 18.48 12.31
C SER A 596 17.96 18.76 13.66
N VAL A 597 19.29 18.73 13.75
CA VAL A 597 20.01 19.04 14.99
C VAL A 597 19.79 20.49 15.38
N ILE A 598 19.82 21.42 14.43
CA ILE A 598 19.55 22.85 14.67
C ILE A 598 18.11 23.03 15.16
N VAL A 599 17.12 22.50 14.43
CA VAL A 599 15.70 22.65 14.77
C VAL A 599 15.39 21.99 16.11
N ALA A 600 15.75 20.72 16.29
CA ALA A 600 15.47 19.98 17.52
C ALA A 600 16.25 20.52 18.72
N GLY A 601 17.50 20.95 18.53
CA GLY A 601 18.33 21.54 19.58
C GLY A 601 17.75 22.86 20.09
N LEU A 602 17.40 23.78 19.17
CA LEU A 602 16.80 25.06 19.54
C LEU A 602 15.43 24.88 20.21
N VAL A 603 14.58 24.01 19.66
CA VAL A 603 13.28 23.71 20.26
C VAL A 603 13.45 23.10 21.65
N ALA A 604 14.35 22.13 21.83
CA ALA A 604 14.57 21.50 23.13
C ALA A 604 15.07 22.50 24.19
N ILE A 605 16.01 23.36 23.84
CA ILE A 605 16.55 24.39 24.76
C ILE A 605 15.46 25.40 25.11
N ILE A 606 14.81 26.00 24.11
CA ILE A 606 13.83 27.07 24.32
C ILE A 606 12.61 26.54 25.09
N THR A 607 12.04 25.41 24.67
CA THR A 607 10.88 24.83 25.36
C THR A 607 11.21 24.41 26.78
N THR A 608 12.39 23.82 27.03
CA THR A 608 12.80 23.46 28.41
C THR A 608 12.90 24.70 29.28
N LEU A 609 13.53 25.77 28.80
CA LEU A 609 13.65 27.04 29.54
C LEU A 609 12.27 27.63 29.86
N VAL A 610 11.40 27.73 28.85
CA VAL A 610 10.04 28.25 29.02
C VAL A 610 9.24 27.39 29.99
N ASN A 611 9.32 26.06 29.88
CA ASN A 611 8.61 25.14 30.76
C ASN A 611 9.15 25.16 32.19
N ALA A 612 10.47 25.27 32.37
CA ALA A 612 11.10 25.38 33.68
C ALA A 612 10.62 26.64 34.42
N LEU A 613 10.49 27.75 33.69
CA LEU A 613 9.96 29.01 34.20
C LEU A 613 8.46 28.92 34.51
N ALA A 614 7.66 28.40 33.56
CA ALA A 614 6.22 28.31 33.70
C ALA A 614 5.80 27.32 34.81
N ALA A 615 6.50 26.20 34.95
CA ALA A 615 6.20 25.18 35.96
C ALA A 615 6.38 25.69 37.40
N TYR A 616 7.27 26.67 37.64
CA TYR A 616 7.60 27.13 38.98
C TYR A 616 6.39 27.79 39.69
N PRO A 617 5.69 28.79 39.11
CA PRO A 617 4.43 29.30 39.66
C PRO A 617 3.36 28.22 39.85
N PHE A 618 3.21 27.28 38.90
CA PHE A 618 2.24 26.18 39.01
C PHE A 618 2.57 25.17 40.10
N SER A 619 3.81 25.13 40.59
CA SER A 619 4.24 24.31 41.73
C SER A 619 4.19 25.10 43.06
N ARG A 620 4.72 26.33 43.09
CA ARG A 620 4.95 27.08 44.34
C ARG A 620 3.95 28.18 44.65
N MET A 621 3.32 28.78 43.65
CA MET A 621 2.49 29.97 43.83
C MET A 621 1.00 29.63 43.86
N ARG A 622 0.20 30.41 44.58
CA ARG A 622 -1.26 30.29 44.61
C ARG A 622 -1.85 31.41 43.76
N PHE A 623 -2.55 31.06 42.68
CA PHE A 623 -3.23 32.01 41.81
C PHE A 623 -4.55 31.41 41.29
N ARG A 624 -5.48 32.28 40.90
CA ARG A 624 -6.79 31.88 40.37
C ARG A 624 -6.61 31.08 39.07
N GLY A 625 -7.25 29.91 38.99
CA GLY A 625 -7.17 29.04 37.80
C GLY A 625 -5.96 28.10 37.75
N ARG A 626 -5.12 28.00 38.78
CA ARG A 626 -3.93 27.13 38.80
C ARG A 626 -4.20 25.66 38.41
N ARG A 627 -5.23 25.02 38.96
CA ARG A 627 -5.57 23.61 38.68
C ARG A 627 -6.22 23.42 37.32
N TYR A 628 -7.16 24.30 36.97
CA TYR A 628 -7.85 24.22 35.68
C TYR A 628 -6.95 24.62 34.52
N GLY A 629 -6.07 25.62 34.70
CA GLY A 629 -5.15 26.09 33.67
C GLY A 629 -4.18 25.02 33.19
N ILE A 630 -3.55 24.27 34.11
CA ILE A 630 -2.66 23.17 33.70
C ILE A 630 -3.44 22.04 33.01
N MET A 631 -4.66 21.75 33.47
CA MET A 631 -5.51 20.71 32.88
C MET A 631 -6.03 21.13 31.50
N SER A 632 -6.43 22.38 31.32
CA SER A 632 -6.85 22.95 30.02
C SER A 632 -5.71 22.92 29.01
N LEU A 633 -4.49 23.28 29.40
CA LEU A 633 -3.32 23.21 28.51
C LEU A 633 -3.03 21.77 28.05
N LEU A 634 -3.12 20.79 28.97
CA LEU A 634 -2.97 19.38 28.61
C LEU A 634 -4.07 18.90 27.67
N LEU A 635 -5.34 19.24 27.95
CA LEU A 635 -6.48 18.85 27.11
C LEU A 635 -6.38 19.43 25.70
N ILE A 636 -5.96 20.70 25.56
CA ILE A 636 -5.74 21.33 24.25
C ILE A 636 -4.62 20.60 23.49
N GLN A 637 -3.52 20.24 24.16
CA GLN A 637 -2.39 19.55 23.51
C GLN A 637 -2.69 18.08 23.13
N MET A 638 -3.63 17.43 23.82
CA MET A 638 -4.11 16.08 23.46
C MET A 638 -4.89 16.05 22.14
N PHE A 639 -5.29 17.21 21.61
CA PHE A 639 -5.96 17.29 20.32
C PHE A 639 -4.98 16.92 19.18
N PRO A 640 -5.35 15.96 18.30
CA PRO A 640 -4.48 15.49 17.22
C PRO A 640 -3.89 16.60 16.35
N ALA A 641 -2.55 16.60 16.21
CA ALA A 641 -1.81 17.65 15.50
C ALA A 641 -2.19 17.80 14.02
N ILE A 642 -2.63 16.71 13.40
CA ILE A 642 -3.05 16.66 12.00
C ILE A 642 -4.27 17.58 11.75
N MET A 643 -5.15 17.77 12.75
CA MET A 643 -6.38 18.56 12.57
C MET A 643 -6.11 20.05 12.40
N TYR A 644 -5.10 20.62 13.06
CA TYR A 644 -4.76 22.03 12.95
C TYR A 644 -3.61 22.32 11.97
N MET A 645 -3.14 21.31 11.25
CA MET A 645 -2.05 21.40 10.28
C MET A 645 -2.33 22.39 9.14
N VAL A 646 -3.55 22.39 8.60
CA VAL A 646 -3.97 23.34 7.55
C VAL A 646 -3.96 24.78 8.07
N ALA A 647 -4.41 24.97 9.32
CA ALA A 647 -4.40 26.28 9.97
C ALA A 647 -2.96 26.79 10.18
N LEU A 648 -2.05 25.93 10.63
CA LEU A 648 -0.63 26.29 10.77
C LEU A 648 0.04 26.64 9.44
N TYR A 649 -0.27 25.91 8.37
CA TYR A 649 0.24 26.23 7.03
C TYR A 649 -0.23 27.62 6.56
N GLY A 650 -1.54 27.90 6.69
CA GLY A 650 -2.10 29.21 6.35
C GLY A 650 -1.51 30.33 7.20
N PHE A 651 -1.32 30.08 8.50
CA PHE A 651 -0.73 31.03 9.43
C PHE A 651 0.73 31.35 9.08
N LEU A 652 1.58 30.35 8.81
CA LEU A 652 2.97 30.59 8.40
C LEU A 652 3.08 31.27 7.02
N SER A 653 2.16 30.96 6.11
CA SER A 653 2.06 31.64 4.81
C SER A 653 1.77 33.13 4.97
N PHE A 654 0.83 33.47 5.87
CA PHE A 654 0.52 34.85 6.22
C PHE A 654 1.68 35.53 6.94
N LEU A 655 2.24 34.90 7.99
CA LEU A 655 3.32 35.44 8.81
C LEU A 655 4.59 35.69 7.99
N GLY A 656 4.91 34.79 7.04
CA GLY A 656 6.06 34.91 6.15
C GLY A 656 6.06 36.14 5.26
N ARG A 657 4.89 36.78 5.04
CA ARG A 657 4.80 38.06 4.31
C ARG A 657 5.37 39.23 5.12
N TYR A 658 5.36 39.13 6.45
CA TYR A 658 5.83 40.17 7.36
C TYR A 658 7.21 39.83 7.96
N ILE A 659 7.41 38.56 8.33
CA ILE A 659 8.65 38.06 8.93
C ILE A 659 9.11 36.84 8.11
N PRO A 660 9.90 37.05 7.02
CA PRO A 660 10.26 35.97 6.09
C PRO A 660 10.94 34.77 6.75
N VAL A 661 11.74 35.01 7.81
CA VAL A 661 12.45 33.95 8.56
C VAL A 661 11.49 33.00 9.30
N LEU A 662 10.26 33.44 9.59
CA LEU A 662 9.19 32.64 10.21
C LEU A 662 8.14 32.18 9.19
N GLY A 663 8.41 32.33 7.90
CA GLY A 663 7.50 31.92 6.82
C GLY A 663 7.57 30.44 6.48
N LEU A 664 6.77 30.04 5.50
CA LEU A 664 6.86 28.71 4.90
C LEU A 664 8.23 28.46 4.28
N ASN A 665 8.61 27.18 4.19
CA ASN A 665 9.85 26.72 3.57
C ASN A 665 11.11 27.33 4.22
N THR A 666 11.05 27.54 5.54
CA THR A 666 12.16 28.00 6.39
C THR A 666 12.29 27.15 7.65
N LEU A 667 13.51 27.00 8.17
CA LEU A 667 13.74 26.31 9.45
C LEU A 667 13.20 27.13 10.64
N GLY A 668 13.19 28.46 10.54
CA GLY A 668 12.68 29.35 11.59
C GLY A 668 11.17 29.22 11.78
N GLY A 669 10.40 29.16 10.69
CA GLY A 669 8.97 28.88 10.74
C GLY A 669 8.67 27.51 11.37
N LEU A 670 9.49 26.50 11.06
CA LEU A 670 9.36 25.17 11.64
C LEU A 670 9.65 25.15 13.16
N ILE A 671 10.75 25.79 13.59
CA ILE A 671 11.08 25.96 15.02
C ILE A 671 9.91 26.63 15.74
N PHE A 672 9.39 27.72 15.17
CA PHE A 672 8.32 28.51 15.79
C PHE A 672 7.06 27.68 16.06
N VAL A 673 6.64 26.85 15.10
CA VAL A 673 5.50 25.95 15.28
C VAL A 673 5.75 24.94 16.40
N TYR A 674 6.93 24.33 16.46
CA TYR A 674 7.24 23.33 17.48
C TYR A 674 7.35 23.90 18.89
N LEU A 675 7.62 25.20 19.06
CA LEU A 675 7.61 25.85 20.37
C LEU A 675 6.23 25.82 21.06
N GLY A 676 5.13 25.54 20.34
CA GLY A 676 3.79 25.42 20.91
C GLY A 676 3.58 24.18 21.80
N GLY A 677 4.44 23.16 21.70
CA GLY A 677 4.28 21.86 22.37
C GLY A 677 4.68 21.81 23.85
N ILE A 678 4.23 22.77 24.67
CA ILE A 678 4.78 23.01 26.03
C ILE A 678 4.08 22.27 27.19
N ALA A 679 2.79 21.95 27.09
CA ALA A 679 1.98 21.62 28.26
C ALA A 679 2.40 20.32 28.98
N PHE A 680 2.69 19.25 28.23
CA PHE A 680 3.13 17.99 28.81
C PHE A 680 4.47 18.12 29.56
N ASN A 681 5.45 18.77 28.94
CA ASN A 681 6.78 18.98 29.53
C ASN A 681 6.71 19.89 30.77
N MET A 682 5.88 20.93 30.73
CA MET A 682 5.61 21.77 31.90
C MET A 682 5.00 20.96 33.06
N TYR A 683 4.06 20.05 32.77
CA TYR A 683 3.45 19.19 33.77
C TYR A 683 4.47 18.24 34.43
N LEU A 684 5.36 17.64 33.64
CA LEU A 684 6.46 16.81 34.16
C LEU A 684 7.40 17.59 35.10
N ILE A 685 7.85 18.77 34.68
CA ILE A 685 8.73 19.62 35.49
C ILE A 685 8.03 20.05 36.77
N LYS A 686 6.75 20.46 36.68
CA LYS A 686 5.94 20.82 37.85
C LYS A 686 5.86 19.65 38.83
N GLY A 687 5.58 18.44 38.35
CA GLY A 687 5.51 17.24 39.19
C GLY A 687 6.82 16.97 39.91
N PHE A 688 7.96 17.15 39.24
CA PHE A 688 9.27 17.02 39.88
C PHE A 688 9.55 18.14 40.88
N TYR A 689 9.24 19.40 40.56
CA TYR A 689 9.36 20.51 41.52
C TYR A 689 8.59 20.22 42.80
N ASP A 690 7.39 19.65 42.73
CA ASP A 690 6.60 19.27 43.92
C ASP A 690 7.31 18.26 44.83
N THR A 691 8.28 17.49 44.32
CA THR A 691 9.09 16.55 45.14
C THR A 691 10.26 17.22 45.85
N ILE A 692 10.67 18.42 45.43
CA ILE A 692 11.74 19.17 46.09
C ILE A 692 11.18 19.78 47.38
N PRO A 693 11.77 19.50 48.56
CA PRO A 693 11.27 20.01 49.84
C PRO A 693 11.17 21.53 49.87
N SER A 694 10.03 22.07 50.28
CA SER A 694 9.80 23.52 50.36
C SER A 694 10.71 24.21 51.40
N SER A 695 11.15 23.48 52.42
CA SER A 695 12.05 23.99 53.47
C SER A 695 13.38 24.52 52.93
N LEU A 696 13.89 23.98 51.82
CA LEU A 696 15.10 24.48 51.17
C LEU A 696 14.90 25.88 50.57
N GLU A 697 13.72 26.15 50.04
CA GLU A 697 13.37 27.45 49.49
C GLU A 697 13.05 28.46 50.60
N GLU A 698 12.39 28.02 51.66
CA GLU A 698 12.11 28.82 52.85
C GLU A 698 13.42 29.26 53.54
N ALA A 699 14.39 28.35 53.70
CA ALA A 699 15.71 28.66 54.22
C ALA A 699 16.42 29.72 53.36
N ALA A 700 16.44 29.55 52.04
CA ALA A 700 17.03 30.53 51.13
C ALA A 700 16.34 31.91 51.20
N MET A 701 15.01 31.95 51.37
CA MET A 701 14.27 33.20 51.54
C MET A 701 14.54 33.87 52.90
N ILE A 702 14.78 33.08 53.96
CA ILE A 702 15.23 33.60 55.25
C ILE A 702 16.63 34.23 55.14
N ASP A 703 17.52 33.64 54.31
CA ASP A 703 18.84 34.19 53.96
C ASP A 703 18.78 35.43 53.04
N GLY A 704 17.58 35.94 52.74
CA GLY A 704 17.36 37.16 51.94
C GLY A 704 17.28 36.93 50.44
N ALA A 705 17.23 35.69 49.96
CA ALA A 705 17.06 35.42 48.53
C ALA A 705 15.66 35.80 48.04
N THR A 706 15.57 36.51 46.92
CA THR A 706 14.29 36.73 46.22
C THR A 706 13.80 35.42 45.61
N ARG A 707 12.49 35.29 45.35
CA ARG A 707 11.93 34.08 44.70
C ARG A 707 12.60 33.72 43.38
N TRP A 708 13.03 34.72 42.60
CA TRP A 708 13.79 34.50 41.38
C TRP A 708 15.18 33.92 41.67
N GLN A 709 15.88 34.46 42.67
CA GLN A 709 17.16 33.94 43.12
C GLN A 709 17.02 32.52 43.68
N THR A 710 16.00 32.24 44.48
CA THR A 710 15.69 30.91 45.01
C THR A 710 15.39 29.92 43.88
N PHE A 711 14.58 30.31 42.90
CA PHE A 711 14.31 29.50 41.71
C PHE A 711 15.61 29.16 40.96
N TRP A 712 16.40 30.16 40.61
CA TRP A 712 17.58 29.99 39.77
C TRP A 712 18.75 29.28 40.49
N ARG A 713 18.95 29.55 41.78
CA ARG A 713 20.10 29.04 42.56
C ARG A 713 19.82 27.77 43.34
N ILE A 714 18.56 27.48 43.69
CA ILE A 714 18.19 26.32 44.52
C ILE A 714 17.37 25.32 43.71
N VAL A 715 16.22 25.74 43.20
CA VAL A 715 15.25 24.82 42.58
C VAL A 715 15.77 24.28 41.24
N LEU A 716 16.27 25.16 40.36
CA LEU A 716 16.70 24.78 39.02
C LEU A 716 17.90 23.79 39.04
N PRO A 717 18.96 23.98 39.86
CA PRO A 717 20.03 22.99 39.96
C PRO A 717 19.57 21.64 40.54
N LEU A 718 18.71 21.64 41.56
CA LEU A 718 18.13 20.41 42.13
C LEU A 718 17.22 19.67 41.14
N ALA A 719 16.63 20.41 40.20
CA ALA A 719 15.81 19.88 39.11
C ALA A 719 16.60 19.45 37.87
N SER A 720 17.93 19.48 37.89
CA SER A 720 18.73 19.05 36.73
C SER A 720 18.34 17.69 36.14
N PRO A 721 17.92 16.67 36.92
CA PRO A 721 17.50 15.39 36.34
C PRO A 721 16.26 15.50 35.46
N ILE A 722 15.22 16.21 35.90
CA ILE A 722 13.99 16.36 35.10
C ILE A 722 14.21 17.27 33.89
N LEU A 723 15.04 18.29 34.03
CA LEU A 723 15.38 19.19 32.91
C LEU A 723 16.13 18.42 31.81
N ALA A 724 17.07 17.55 32.19
CA ALA A 724 17.75 16.67 31.24
C ALA A 724 16.77 15.72 30.53
N VAL A 725 15.82 15.12 31.27
CA VAL A 725 14.75 14.31 30.67
C VAL A 725 13.93 15.10 29.66
N VAL A 726 13.50 16.33 30.00
CA VAL A 726 12.70 17.17 29.10
C VAL A 726 13.50 17.59 27.86
N VAL A 727 14.78 17.91 27.99
CA VAL A 727 15.66 18.19 26.84
C VAL A 727 15.72 16.98 25.91
N ILE A 728 15.94 15.78 26.46
CA ILE A 728 16.01 14.54 25.66
C ILE A 728 14.67 14.29 24.96
N LEU A 729 13.55 14.35 25.70
CA LEU A 729 12.22 14.09 25.14
C LEU A 729 11.83 15.12 24.08
N SER A 730 12.10 16.41 24.32
CA SER A 730 11.81 17.46 23.35
C SER A 730 12.68 17.33 22.12
N PHE A 731 13.98 17.05 22.27
CA PHE A 731 14.87 16.83 21.13
C PHE A 731 14.43 15.62 20.32
N MET A 732 14.19 14.47 20.95
CA MET A 732 13.76 13.25 20.27
C MET A 732 12.42 13.43 19.56
N GLY A 733 11.46 14.09 20.21
CA GLY A 733 10.14 14.37 19.64
C GLY A 733 10.24 15.24 18.39
N THR A 734 11.00 16.34 18.47
CA THR A 734 11.20 17.26 17.33
C THR A 734 12.07 16.65 16.22
N PHE A 735 13.12 15.92 16.57
CA PHE A 735 14.04 15.31 15.60
C PHE A 735 13.35 14.26 14.72
N ASN A 736 12.39 13.53 15.29
CA ASN A 736 11.61 12.49 14.61
C ASN A 736 10.29 13.01 14.03
N GLU A 737 9.95 14.29 14.20
CA GLU A 737 8.70 14.83 13.67
C GLU A 737 8.76 14.93 12.14
N PHE A 738 7.79 14.30 11.50
CA PHE A 738 7.71 14.20 10.05
C PHE A 738 6.58 15.02 9.44
N VAL A 739 5.39 15.02 10.07
CA VAL A 739 4.15 15.46 9.43
C VAL A 739 4.16 16.97 9.20
N LEU A 740 4.44 17.75 10.23
CA LEU A 740 4.52 19.21 10.13
C LEU A 740 5.74 19.63 9.31
N ALA A 741 6.89 18.98 9.52
CA ALA A 741 8.10 19.26 8.75
C ALA A 741 7.89 19.08 7.24
N ARG A 742 7.20 18.01 6.80
CA ARG A 742 6.96 17.71 5.38
C ARG A 742 6.11 18.76 4.67
N ILE A 743 5.20 19.39 5.38
CA ILE A 743 4.26 20.37 4.82
C ILE A 743 4.84 21.79 4.84
N ILE A 744 5.64 22.10 5.86
CA ILE A 744 6.28 23.41 6.00
C ILE A 744 7.51 23.51 5.08
N LEU A 745 8.33 22.47 5.00
CA LEU A 745 9.56 22.45 4.20
C LEU A 745 9.27 21.89 2.80
N GLN A 746 9.47 22.70 1.77
CA GLN A 746 9.15 22.36 0.39
C GLN A 746 10.40 22.03 -0.43
N ASP A 747 11.50 22.75 -0.20
CA ASP A 747 12.77 22.48 -0.90
C ASP A 747 13.50 21.30 -0.27
N VAL A 748 13.93 20.35 -1.11
CA VAL A 748 14.64 19.14 -0.69
C VAL A 748 15.88 19.47 0.15
N GLU A 749 16.61 20.52 -0.19
CA GLU A 749 17.80 20.97 0.56
C GLU A 749 17.51 21.43 2.00
N LYS A 750 16.28 21.85 2.27
CA LYS A 750 15.85 22.38 3.57
C LYS A 750 15.18 21.32 4.44
N TYR A 751 14.95 20.12 3.93
CA TYR A 751 14.33 19.03 4.68
C TYR A 751 15.06 18.77 6.00
N THR A 752 14.28 18.36 7.00
CA THR A 752 14.79 17.70 8.21
C THR A 752 15.17 16.26 7.88
N TYR A 753 15.98 15.64 8.72
CA TYR A 753 16.37 14.25 8.62
C TYR A 753 15.17 13.29 8.46
N ALA A 754 14.10 13.46 9.26
CA ALA A 754 12.92 12.59 9.16
C ALA A 754 12.23 12.70 7.78
N VAL A 755 12.11 13.91 7.24
CA VAL A 755 11.53 14.15 5.90
C VAL A 755 12.46 13.64 4.80
N GLY A 756 13.77 13.89 4.94
CA GLY A 756 14.80 13.43 4.01
C GLY A 756 14.91 11.91 3.95
N LEU A 757 14.84 11.23 5.10
CA LEU A 757 14.89 9.77 5.20
C LEU A 757 13.73 9.12 4.43
N TRP A 758 12.55 9.75 4.44
CA TRP A 758 11.39 9.28 3.69
C TRP A 758 11.63 9.26 2.16
N THR A 759 12.51 10.12 1.63
CA THR A 759 12.79 10.16 0.18
C THR A 759 13.44 8.88 -0.35
N PHE A 760 14.12 8.10 0.50
CA PHE A 760 14.66 6.78 0.15
C PHE A 760 13.57 5.70 0.02
N SER A 761 12.36 5.98 0.48
CA SER A 761 11.21 5.05 0.45
C SER A 761 10.18 5.34 -0.65
N THR A 762 10.30 6.46 -1.36
CA THR A 762 9.30 6.94 -2.32
C THR A 762 9.84 7.21 -3.71
N GLY A 763 10.94 6.55 -4.09
CA GLY A 763 11.50 6.63 -5.43
C GLY A 763 10.61 5.99 -6.51
N PRO A 764 10.80 6.34 -7.80
CA PRO A 764 10.07 5.75 -8.93
C PRO A 764 10.40 4.27 -9.18
N TYR A 765 11.48 3.79 -8.60
CA TYR A 765 11.90 2.39 -8.55
C TYR A 765 12.05 2.01 -7.08
N GLU A 766 11.76 0.75 -6.74
CA GLU A 766 11.70 0.14 -5.40
C GLU A 766 12.50 0.84 -4.28
N THR A 767 11.96 0.85 -3.06
CA THR A 767 12.65 1.35 -1.85
C THR A 767 14.10 0.87 -1.78
N GLU A 768 15.04 1.81 -1.70
CA GLU A 768 16.48 1.53 -1.63
C GLU A 768 16.86 1.18 -0.18
N TRP A 769 16.49 -0.03 0.27
CA TRP A 769 16.58 -0.47 1.67
C TRP A 769 17.99 -0.38 2.26
N GLY A 770 19.04 -0.59 1.46
CA GLY A 770 20.43 -0.46 1.91
C GLY A 770 20.78 0.98 2.28
N LEU A 771 20.47 1.93 1.40
CA LEU A 771 20.65 3.37 1.63
C LEU A 771 19.75 3.88 2.76
N PHE A 772 18.48 3.47 2.79
CA PHE A 772 17.55 3.81 3.88
C PHE A 772 18.09 3.33 5.24
N SER A 773 18.55 2.08 5.33
CA SER A 773 19.08 1.51 6.58
C SER A 773 20.38 2.16 7.02
N ALA A 774 21.28 2.47 6.07
CA ALA A 774 22.51 3.20 6.36
C ALA A 774 22.21 4.64 6.83
N ALA A 775 21.30 5.34 6.15
CA ALA A 775 20.84 6.67 6.55
C ALA A 775 20.18 6.65 7.93
N ALA A 776 19.39 5.62 8.22
CA ALA A 776 18.76 5.40 9.53
C ALA A 776 19.79 5.33 10.67
N LEU A 777 20.87 4.57 10.46
CA LEU A 777 21.95 4.41 11.43
C LEU A 777 22.77 5.68 11.61
N ILE A 778 23.08 6.40 10.53
CA ILE A 778 23.79 7.68 10.61
C ILE A 778 22.95 8.71 11.37
N GLY A 779 21.65 8.80 11.05
CA GLY A 779 20.74 9.75 11.71
C GLY A 779 20.36 9.39 13.14
N MET A 780 20.64 8.17 13.61
CA MET A 780 20.55 7.82 15.02
C MET A 780 21.68 8.46 15.86
N ALA A 781 22.84 8.74 15.25
CA ALA A 781 24.03 9.19 15.97
C ALA A 781 23.80 10.48 16.82
N PRO A 782 23.15 11.55 16.31
CA PRO A 782 22.89 12.74 17.12
C PRO A 782 22.08 12.48 18.39
N MET A 783 21.07 11.59 18.32
CA MET A 783 20.25 11.24 19.48
C MET A 783 21.06 10.48 20.53
N VAL A 784 21.90 9.52 20.10
CA VAL A 784 22.79 8.76 21.00
C VAL A 784 23.81 9.67 21.66
N ILE A 785 24.44 10.57 20.89
CA ILE A 785 25.40 11.54 21.41
C ILE A 785 24.73 12.43 22.47
N LEU A 786 23.53 12.95 22.18
CA LEU A 786 22.79 13.75 23.14
C LEU A 786 22.49 12.97 24.43
N PHE A 787 21.93 11.76 24.30
CA PHE A 787 21.60 10.92 25.46
C PHE A 787 22.82 10.63 26.34
N LEU A 788 23.93 10.20 25.74
CA LEU A 788 25.18 9.93 26.47
C LEU A 788 25.74 11.19 27.14
N SER A 789 25.66 12.34 26.47
CA SER A 789 26.09 13.63 27.05
C SER A 789 25.27 14.06 28.26
N MET A 790 23.98 13.66 28.31
CA MET A 790 23.03 14.01 29.36
C MET A 790 23.01 13.01 30.52
N GLN A 791 23.61 11.82 30.36
CA GLN A 791 23.59 10.73 31.36
C GLN A 791 24.05 11.18 32.76
N LYS A 792 25.06 12.06 32.84
CA LYS A 792 25.56 12.60 34.12
C LYS A 792 24.52 13.39 34.93
N TYR A 793 23.51 13.97 34.26
CA TYR A 793 22.44 14.73 34.91
C TYR A 793 21.28 13.84 35.36
N LEU A 794 21.18 12.60 34.87
CA LEU A 794 20.10 11.65 35.17
C LEU A 794 20.34 10.87 36.49
N VAL A 795 21.48 11.07 37.15
CA VAL A 795 21.83 10.37 38.40
C VAL A 795 21.04 10.95 39.57
N GLY A 796 20.25 10.11 40.25
CA GLY A 796 19.47 10.51 41.42
C GLY A 796 20.32 10.67 42.69
N GLY A 797 19.82 11.43 43.66
CA GLY A 797 20.44 11.58 45.00
C GLY A 797 20.83 13.00 45.40
N LEU A 798 20.61 14.01 44.56
CA LEU A 798 20.94 15.42 44.87
C LEU A 798 20.21 15.98 46.10
N THR A 799 19.07 15.39 46.50
CA THR A 799 18.30 15.75 47.70
C THR A 799 18.52 14.81 48.88
N LYS A 800 19.36 13.77 48.76
CA LYS A 800 19.63 12.85 49.88
C LYS A 800 20.47 13.56 50.94
N GLY A 801 19.93 13.66 52.16
CA GLY A 801 20.62 14.24 53.32
C GLY A 801 20.37 15.74 53.56
N SER A 802 19.60 16.41 52.70
CA SER A 802 19.31 17.85 52.86
C SER A 802 18.17 18.14 53.84
N VAL A 803 17.28 17.16 54.06
CA VAL A 803 16.21 17.21 55.06
C VAL A 803 16.22 15.90 55.83
N LYS A 804 16.15 15.98 57.16
CA LYS A 804 16.03 14.82 58.04
C LYS A 804 14.60 14.31 57.97
N GLY A 805 14.39 13.15 57.34
CA GLY A 805 13.07 12.55 57.11
C GLY A 805 13.15 11.13 56.60
#